data_AF-A0A522FK65-F1
#
_entry.id   AF-A0A522FK65-F1
#
_cell.length_a   1.000
_cell.length_b   1.000
_cell.length_c   1.000
_cell.angle_alpha   90.00
_cell.angle_beta   90.00
_cell.angle_gamma   90.00
#
_symmetry.space_group_name_H-M   'P 1'
#
loop_
_entity.id
_entity.type
_entity.pdbx_description
1 polymer ?
#
loop_
_entity_poly.entity_id
_entity_poly.type
_entity_poly.pdbx_seq_one_letter_code
_entity_poly.pdbx_strand_id
1 'polypeptide(L)'
;MRRNLLFILIVLYFLFKADLSEGKKFQFTDLIYNYKLSHNFGDLNSIQYLEDVYNYDVLHYEIHFDLTDTLNKIITANIIFTCIPTINNFTEFIFDLDNINSGSLHIDSVFYKGKIYSNYKLNLINEVEWDSSRVRCRLPEALTESDTFKANVYYQGMPFNDFTNWPFGGLAFHKHNGTSIVETMSEPESAHFWLACKDVPNDKAKADIYITTWSLQLAASNGLLQSKTDIPGNKTIHWWKVNNPITTYLIAISVTDYTLLSQSYTSLDGTKTMPVSNYVFPEKEAEAENDFAKVPEMIKQMALKFGEYPFINEKYGNAMVTYPGMEHQTISAMGSDYINGTGSSEDWLVFHELAHHWLGDQVGCATWNDTWLNEGGATFMESLWEEYKDGERAYTSHIMDFRDTALGHPEPLWEYSPPFGIYVYYKGAWVYHMLRYFIGDSLFFGSMKKYLNESPYSYGSATTEQFFDYMQEVSGINLEKFKEQWVLKGGFPEYGFAYKVDNQQDSSVIKIQVKQMQEPGTNNSTFKMPIPVLLNFQDGSDTLITLDDSLQYQVFNFNFEKKIQEIQSLDNFNNKEKILCTKSFIQYNDAEEKLEDDMEQISISPNPCVNDAVINFSNKYPNSFGFVLYNILGEIISEKIPMNYEPGKHGVRMDLRNVASGPHFLTIIGNGKRMNKRVMIVK
;
A
#
# COMPACT_ATOMS: atom_id res chain seq x y z
N MET A 1 -60.47 1.69 21.62
CA MET A 1 -59.59 2.28 20.59
C MET A 1 -58.69 3.32 21.26
N ARG A 2 -57.64 2.83 21.93
CA ARG A 2 -56.55 3.50 22.67
C ARG A 2 -55.92 2.43 23.55
N ARG A 3 -54.59 2.43 23.67
CA ARG A 3 -53.69 1.47 24.34
C ARG A 3 -53.21 0.30 23.46
N ASN A 4 -52.12 0.55 22.74
CA ASN A 4 -50.96 -0.36 22.55
C ASN A 4 -49.93 0.34 21.66
N LEU A 5 -49.41 1.47 22.14
CA LEU A 5 -48.33 2.26 21.50
C LEU A 5 -47.11 2.33 22.43
N LEU A 6 -46.90 1.26 23.20
CA LEU A 6 -45.89 1.16 24.24
C LEU A 6 -45.25 -0.25 24.22
N PHE A 7 -44.86 -0.74 23.03
CA PHE A 7 -44.04 -1.96 22.90
C PHE A 7 -43.18 -2.03 21.63
N ILE A 8 -43.03 -0.91 20.89
CA ILE A 8 -42.17 -0.82 19.68
C ILE A 8 -41.02 0.20 19.87
N LEU A 9 -40.94 0.87 21.02
CA LEU A 9 -39.90 1.87 21.33
C LEU A 9 -38.82 1.40 22.33
N ILE A 10 -38.78 0.10 22.66
CA ILE A 10 -37.77 -0.47 23.58
C ILE A 10 -36.89 -1.54 22.90
N VAL A 11 -37.22 -1.99 21.68
CA VAL A 11 -36.38 -2.96 20.94
C VAL A 11 -35.44 -2.29 19.92
N LEU A 12 -35.67 -1.01 19.58
CA LEU A 12 -34.75 -0.19 18.76
C LEU A 12 -33.71 0.59 19.58
N TYR A 13 -33.78 0.53 20.91
CA TYR A 13 -32.81 1.19 21.81
C TYR A 13 -31.73 0.21 22.33
N PHE A 14 -31.84 -1.08 22.02
CA PHE A 14 -30.90 -2.13 22.46
C PHE A 14 -30.16 -2.85 21.31
N LEU A 15 -30.31 -2.39 20.05
CA LEU A 15 -29.58 -2.92 18.88
C LEU A 15 -28.58 -1.92 18.26
N PHE A 16 -28.38 -0.75 18.87
CA PHE A 16 -27.35 0.25 18.49
C PHE A 16 -26.48 0.67 19.70
N LYS A 17 -26.17 -0.30 20.55
CA LYS A 17 -25.00 -0.27 21.44
C LYS A 17 -24.22 -1.56 21.23
N ALA A 18 -23.69 -1.73 20.02
CA ALA A 18 -22.36 -2.29 19.95
C ALA A 18 -21.48 -1.27 20.67
N ASP A 19 -20.85 -1.71 21.75
CA ASP A 19 -19.84 -0.94 22.45
C ASP A 19 -18.75 -0.56 21.45
N LEU A 20 -18.85 0.63 20.87
CA LEU A 20 -17.76 1.36 20.23
C LEU A 20 -16.83 1.98 21.30
N SER A 21 -16.94 1.54 22.56
CA SER A 21 -16.08 1.96 23.68
C SER A 21 -14.94 0.99 23.99
N GLU A 22 -14.87 -0.14 23.30
CA GLU A 22 -13.64 -0.91 23.09
C GLU A 22 -13.26 -0.80 21.62
N GLY A 23 -12.88 0.40 21.18
CA GLY A 23 -11.83 0.44 20.17
C GLY A 23 -10.72 -0.42 20.73
N LYS A 24 -10.38 -1.54 20.09
CA LYS A 24 -9.18 -2.30 20.43
C LYS A 24 -8.07 -1.26 20.49
N LYS A 25 -7.67 -0.86 21.70
CA LYS A 25 -6.49 -0.04 21.91
C LYS A 25 -5.38 -0.88 21.34
N PHE A 26 -4.97 -0.52 20.14
CA PHE A 26 -3.83 -1.08 19.45
C PHE A 26 -2.67 -1.05 20.45
N GLN A 27 -2.11 -2.22 20.74
CA GLN A 27 -0.99 -2.28 21.67
C GLN A 27 0.25 -1.87 20.87
N PHE A 28 0.89 -0.78 21.31
CA PHE A 28 2.13 -0.22 20.73
C PHE A 28 3.23 -1.29 20.50
N THR A 29 3.17 -2.43 21.19
CA THR A 29 4.04 -3.59 20.98
C THR A 29 4.02 -4.14 19.55
N ASP A 30 2.90 -4.01 18.83
CA ASP A 30 2.73 -4.56 17.48
C ASP A 30 3.41 -3.67 16.42
N LEU A 31 3.42 -2.34 16.61
CA LEU A 31 4.14 -1.39 15.74
C LEU A 31 5.67 -1.54 15.89
N ILE A 32 6.14 -1.68 17.13
CA ILE A 32 7.55 -1.86 17.46
C ILE A 32 8.05 -3.20 16.89
N TYR A 33 7.21 -4.23 16.82
CA TYR A 33 7.57 -5.50 16.19
C TYR A 33 7.68 -5.38 14.66
N ASN A 34 6.78 -4.63 14.02
CA ASN A 34 6.77 -4.47 12.55
C ASN A 34 7.81 -3.47 12.02
N TYR A 35 8.19 -2.44 12.79
CA TYR A 35 9.27 -1.51 12.45
C TYR A 35 10.68 -2.15 12.60
N LYS A 36 10.84 -3.17 13.46
CA LYS A 36 12.12 -3.91 13.64
C LYS A 36 12.65 -4.55 12.37
N LEU A 37 11.77 -4.86 11.43
CA LEU A 37 12.11 -5.62 10.23
C LEU A 37 12.39 -4.70 9.02
N SER A 38 11.99 -3.41 9.09
CA SER A 38 12.11 -2.46 7.98
C SER A 38 13.47 -1.83 7.76
N HIS A 39 14.46 -2.22 8.56
CA HIS A 39 15.72 -1.49 8.64
C HIS A 39 16.96 -2.29 8.31
N ASN A 40 16.88 -3.62 8.05
CA ASN A 40 17.98 -4.47 7.60
C ASN A 40 19.39 -4.08 8.12
N PHE A 41 19.48 -3.71 9.40
CA PHE A 41 20.75 -3.54 10.11
C PHE A 41 21.10 -4.91 10.67
N GLY A 42 22.35 -5.34 10.44
CA GLY A 42 22.86 -6.60 11.00
C GLY A 42 22.64 -6.68 12.52
N ASP A 43 22.30 -7.89 12.98
CA ASP A 43 22.17 -8.33 14.37
C ASP A 43 21.23 -7.51 15.31
N LEU A 44 20.04 -8.09 15.52
CA LEU A 44 19.03 -7.69 16.49
C LEU A 44 19.52 -7.80 17.94
N ASN A 45 19.76 -6.66 18.59
CA ASN A 45 19.71 -6.54 20.07
C ASN A 45 19.13 -5.22 20.60
N SER A 46 18.52 -4.35 19.78
CA SER A 46 18.08 -3.01 20.20
C SER A 46 16.56 -2.79 20.20
N ILE A 47 15.79 -3.70 20.82
CA ILE A 47 14.35 -3.48 21.13
C ILE A 47 14.13 -2.19 21.95
N GLN A 48 15.17 -1.76 22.68
CA GLN A 48 15.17 -0.58 23.55
C GLN A 48 15.16 0.77 22.81
N TYR A 49 15.42 0.81 21.49
CA TYR A 49 15.63 2.03 20.70
C TYR A 49 14.34 2.67 20.14
N LEU A 50 13.20 1.99 20.22
CA LEU A 50 11.94 2.49 19.63
C LEU A 50 10.87 2.78 20.69
N GLU A 51 10.88 2.08 21.82
CA GLU A 51 9.98 2.35 22.94
C GLU A 51 10.09 3.80 23.45
N ASP A 52 11.20 4.49 23.21
CA ASP A 52 11.46 5.82 23.76
C ASP A 52 10.86 6.97 22.91
N VAL A 53 10.75 6.83 21.59
CA VAL A 53 10.18 7.86 20.68
C VAL A 53 8.66 7.71 20.48
N TYR A 54 8.07 6.53 20.76
CA TYR A 54 6.62 6.28 20.61
C TYR A 54 5.76 6.62 21.83
N ASN A 55 6.36 7.17 22.90
CA ASN A 55 5.65 7.47 24.14
C ASN A 55 4.90 8.82 24.14
N TYR A 56 4.87 9.51 23.00
CA TYR A 56 4.11 10.74 22.79
C TYR A 56 3.85 10.93 21.29
N ASP A 57 2.82 11.68 20.93
CA ASP A 57 2.53 12.12 19.56
C ASP A 57 2.74 13.63 19.43
N VAL A 58 3.20 14.08 18.26
CA VAL A 58 3.23 15.51 17.94
C VAL A 58 1.88 15.90 17.33
N LEU A 59 1.20 16.85 17.96
CA LEU A 59 -0.08 17.37 17.47
C LEU A 59 0.10 18.51 16.47
N HIS A 60 1.14 19.33 16.67
CA HIS A 60 1.42 20.49 15.84
C HIS A 60 2.89 20.91 15.89
N TYR A 61 3.43 21.27 14.73
CA TYR A 61 4.72 21.94 14.55
C TYR A 61 4.52 23.41 14.19
N GLU A 62 5.15 24.33 14.92
CA GLU A 62 5.36 25.70 14.46
C GLU A 62 6.83 25.84 14.05
N ILE A 63 7.07 26.02 12.75
CA ILE A 63 8.38 25.92 12.12
C ILE A 63 8.80 27.31 11.65
N HIS A 64 9.90 27.84 12.17
CA HIS A 64 10.47 29.11 11.72
C HIS A 64 11.87 28.90 11.19
N PHE A 65 12.11 29.24 9.92
CA PHE A 65 13.44 29.22 9.30
C PHE A 65 13.82 30.59 8.75
N ASP A 66 15.07 30.99 8.99
CA ASP A 66 15.79 32.00 8.20
C ASP A 66 16.80 31.31 7.29
N LEU A 67 16.60 31.46 5.98
CA LEU A 67 17.39 30.83 4.91
C LEU A 67 18.24 31.85 4.14
N THR A 68 18.47 33.03 4.72
CA THR A 68 19.13 34.14 4.01
C THR A 68 20.65 34.07 4.02
N ASP A 69 21.29 33.27 4.88
CA ASP A 69 22.74 33.02 4.83
C ASP A 69 23.09 31.95 3.78
N THR A 70 22.81 32.25 2.53
CA THR A 70 23.09 31.37 1.38
C THR A 70 24.58 31.24 1.08
N LEU A 71 25.40 32.19 1.54
CA LEU A 71 26.85 32.19 1.33
C LEU A 71 27.54 31.13 2.20
N ASN A 72 27.21 31.10 3.50
CA ASN A 72 27.75 30.12 4.42
C ASN A 72 26.88 28.86 4.51
N LYS A 73 25.73 28.85 3.82
CA LYS A 73 24.76 27.74 3.81
C LYS A 73 24.20 27.44 5.20
N ILE A 74 23.95 28.50 5.98
CA ILE A 74 23.51 28.40 7.37
C ILE A 74 21.99 28.60 7.43
N ILE A 75 21.32 27.72 8.16
CA ILE A 75 19.95 27.94 8.62
C ILE A 75 19.96 28.49 10.05
N THR A 76 19.01 29.37 10.37
CA THR A 76 18.63 29.68 11.75
C THR A 76 17.20 29.26 11.95
N ALA A 77 16.92 28.48 12.99
CA ALA A 77 15.67 27.79 13.15
C ALA A 77 15.10 27.90 14.57
N ASN A 78 13.78 27.92 14.65
CA ASN A 78 13.01 27.86 15.89
C ASN A 78 11.79 26.95 15.67
N ILE A 79 11.78 25.79 16.33
CA ILE A 79 10.74 24.77 16.17
C ILE A 79 9.98 24.62 17.49
N ILE A 80 8.68 24.90 17.45
CA ILE A 80 7.78 24.71 18.59
C ILE A 80 6.95 23.45 18.36
N PHE A 81 7.15 22.47 19.22
CA PHE A 81 6.37 21.25 19.28
C PHE A 81 5.18 21.46 20.21
N THR A 82 4.00 21.01 19.80
CA THR A 82 2.87 20.77 20.70
C THR A 82 2.61 19.27 20.75
N CYS A 83 2.81 18.64 21.91
CA CYS A 83 2.79 17.18 22.04
C CYS A 83 1.78 16.70 23.09
N ILE A 84 1.40 15.43 22.96
CA ILE A 84 0.59 14.68 23.93
C ILE A 84 1.27 13.33 24.25
N PRO A 85 1.48 12.96 25.52
CA PRO A 85 1.98 11.63 25.87
C PRO A 85 0.98 10.52 25.53
N THR A 86 1.48 9.36 25.13
CA THR A 86 0.69 8.14 24.87
C THR A 86 0.75 7.15 26.03
N ILE A 87 1.52 7.47 27.07
CA ILE A 87 1.67 6.68 28.30
C ILE A 87 1.52 7.55 29.56
N ASN A 88 1.17 6.91 30.66
CA ASN A 88 1.27 7.54 31.98
C ASN A 88 2.72 7.54 32.48
N ASN A 89 3.03 8.50 33.35
CA ASN A 89 4.38 8.70 33.90
C ASN A 89 5.43 8.98 32.81
N PHE A 90 5.05 9.78 31.80
CA PHE A 90 5.93 10.25 30.75
C PHE A 90 6.91 11.30 31.30
N THR A 91 8.21 10.98 31.30
CA THR A 91 9.24 11.83 31.93
C THR A 91 10.36 12.26 30.98
N GLU A 92 10.34 11.84 29.72
CA GLU A 92 11.41 12.14 28.77
C GLU A 92 10.82 12.46 27.40
N PHE A 93 11.02 13.70 26.95
CA PHE A 93 10.75 14.13 25.59
C PHE A 93 12.00 13.90 24.74
N ILE A 94 11.85 13.28 23.58
CA ILE A 94 12.95 12.97 22.65
C ILE A 94 12.62 13.63 21.32
N PHE A 95 13.61 14.12 20.60
CA PHE A 95 13.47 14.53 19.20
C PHE A 95 14.78 14.32 18.47
N ASP A 96 14.74 14.28 17.15
CA ASP A 96 15.86 14.06 16.26
C ASP A 96 16.33 15.40 15.65
N LEU A 97 17.65 15.61 15.66
CA LEU A 97 18.37 16.70 15.01
C LEU A 97 19.85 16.30 14.84
N ASP A 98 20.35 16.23 13.61
CA ASP A 98 21.75 15.88 13.36
C ASP A 98 22.71 16.93 13.92
N ASN A 99 23.67 16.47 14.72
CA ASN A 99 24.69 17.31 15.33
C ASN A 99 26.13 16.79 15.14
N ILE A 100 26.33 15.71 14.37
CA ILE A 100 27.62 14.99 14.29
C ILE A 100 28.36 15.21 12.97
N ASN A 101 27.67 15.46 11.86
CA ASN A 101 28.35 15.70 10.59
C ASN A 101 29.04 17.08 10.55
N SER A 102 30.18 17.16 9.87
CA SER A 102 31.04 18.36 9.85
C SER A 102 30.33 19.56 9.20
N GLY A 103 29.94 20.56 9.99
CA GLY A 103 29.02 21.64 9.60
C GLY A 103 27.79 21.79 10.51
N SER A 104 27.64 20.83 11.43
CA SER A 104 26.48 20.50 12.27
C SER A 104 25.55 21.62 12.73
N LEU A 105 24.28 21.22 12.89
CA LEU A 105 23.27 22.02 13.58
C LEU A 105 23.59 22.05 15.07
N HIS A 106 23.70 23.26 15.59
CA HIS A 106 23.96 23.54 16.98
C HIS A 106 22.68 24.01 17.66
N ILE A 107 22.26 23.30 18.71
CA ILE A 107 21.14 23.73 19.56
C ILE A 107 21.61 24.86 20.47
N ASP A 108 21.12 26.07 20.22
CA ASP A 108 21.36 27.23 21.05
C ASP A 108 20.61 27.12 22.40
N SER A 109 19.35 26.67 22.36
CA SER A 109 18.54 26.51 23.56
C SER A 109 17.29 25.65 23.34
N VAL A 110 16.87 24.99 24.42
CA VAL A 110 15.58 24.30 24.51
C VAL A 110 14.72 24.96 25.59
N PHE A 111 13.45 25.17 25.32
CA PHE A 111 12.47 25.64 26.31
C PHE A 111 11.38 24.58 26.52
N TYR A 112 10.96 24.42 27.77
CA TYR A 112 9.81 23.59 28.14
C TYR A 112 8.77 24.46 28.84
N LYS A 113 7.52 24.46 28.34
CA LYS A 113 6.43 25.33 28.85
C LYS A 113 6.85 26.80 29.01
N GLY A 114 7.65 27.31 28.06
CA GLY A 114 8.13 28.70 28.03
C GLY A 114 9.30 29.04 28.97
N LYS A 115 9.90 28.04 29.65
CA LYS A 115 11.08 28.23 30.51
C LYS A 115 12.30 27.58 29.90
N ILE A 116 13.46 28.23 30.02
CA ILE A 116 14.75 27.65 29.60
C ILE A 116 14.91 26.29 30.28
N TYR A 117 15.15 25.27 29.49
CA TYR A 117 15.30 23.91 29.91
C TYR A 117 16.78 23.54 29.88
N SER A 118 17.43 23.54 31.04
CA SER A 118 18.90 23.37 31.15
C SER A 118 19.36 21.93 31.42
N ASN A 119 18.43 20.96 31.43
CA ASN A 119 18.70 19.55 31.73
C ASN A 119 18.38 18.65 30.53
N TYR A 120 18.68 19.11 29.31
CA TYR A 120 18.73 18.24 28.15
C TYR A 120 20.13 17.64 28.03
N LYS A 121 20.20 16.41 27.53
CA LYS A 121 21.45 15.76 27.18
C LYS A 121 21.39 15.40 25.70
N LEU A 122 22.42 15.80 24.97
CA LEU A 122 22.77 15.13 23.73
C LEU A 122 23.34 13.77 24.13
N ASN A 123 22.74 12.68 23.66
CA ASN A 123 23.36 11.39 23.85
C ASN A 123 24.53 11.33 22.86
N LEU A 124 25.75 11.18 23.37
CA LEU A 124 26.98 11.01 22.57
C LEU A 124 27.50 9.58 22.75
N ILE A 125 26.62 8.60 22.99
CA ILE A 125 27.03 7.24 23.36
C ILE A 125 27.48 6.50 22.10
N ASN A 126 28.80 6.43 21.93
CA ASN A 126 29.55 5.70 20.90
C ASN A 126 29.37 4.16 20.90
N GLU A 127 28.24 3.60 21.36
CA GLU A 127 28.05 2.13 21.39
C GLU A 127 27.08 1.60 20.32
N VAL A 128 26.40 2.49 19.59
CA VAL A 128 25.68 2.19 18.34
C VAL A 128 25.84 3.40 17.43
N GLU A 129 26.30 3.25 16.18
CA GLU A 129 26.60 4.37 15.24
C GLU A 129 25.44 5.36 15.00
N TRP A 130 24.23 5.09 15.51
CA TRP A 130 22.97 5.80 15.20
C TRP A 130 22.31 6.55 16.37
N ASP A 131 22.83 6.51 17.61
CA ASP A 131 22.34 7.33 18.77
C ASP A 131 22.78 8.80 18.68
N SER A 132 23.09 9.25 17.47
CA SER A 132 23.94 10.38 17.15
C SER A 132 23.11 11.66 16.91
N SER A 133 21.91 11.50 16.33
CA SER A 133 20.96 12.59 16.06
C SER A 133 19.90 12.79 17.16
N ARG A 134 19.90 11.98 18.23
CA ARG A 134 18.84 12.04 19.27
C ARG A 134 19.13 13.05 20.38
N VAL A 135 18.11 13.86 20.70
CA VAL A 135 18.14 14.82 21.80
C VAL A 135 17.15 14.40 22.87
N ARG A 136 17.65 14.10 24.08
CA ARG A 136 16.83 13.66 25.21
C ARG A 136 16.61 14.79 26.23
N CYS A 137 15.35 15.05 26.53
CA CYS A 137 14.90 16.10 27.44
C CYS A 137 14.10 15.51 28.61
N ARG A 138 14.76 15.31 29.76
CA ARG A 138 14.12 14.77 30.98
C ARG A 138 13.17 15.76 31.68
N LEU A 139 11.88 15.67 31.41
CA LEU A 139 10.88 16.59 31.93
C LEU A 139 10.95 16.77 33.47
N PRO A 140 10.74 18.01 33.96
CA PRO A 140 10.80 18.31 35.39
C PRO A 140 9.64 17.70 36.19
N GLU A 141 8.59 17.26 35.50
CA GLU A 141 7.41 16.62 36.04
C GLU A 141 7.02 15.44 35.15
N ALA A 142 6.41 14.42 35.76
CA ALA A 142 5.84 13.30 35.01
C ALA A 142 4.48 13.70 34.45
N LEU A 143 4.27 13.48 33.15
CA LEU A 143 3.02 13.74 32.46
C LEU A 143 2.19 12.45 32.30
N THR A 144 0.91 12.63 32.01
CA THR A 144 -0.09 11.58 31.74
C THR A 144 -0.63 11.68 30.32
N GLU A 145 -1.39 10.66 29.90
CA GLU A 145 -2.10 10.64 28.59
C GLU A 145 -3.12 11.79 28.43
N SER A 146 -3.43 12.54 29.50
CA SER A 146 -4.36 13.68 29.47
C SER A 146 -3.68 15.04 29.36
N ASP A 147 -2.35 15.08 29.51
CA ASP A 147 -1.58 16.32 29.50
C ASP A 147 -1.16 16.69 28.07
N THR A 148 -1.06 17.99 27.80
CA THR A 148 -0.36 18.51 26.62
C THR A 148 0.80 19.38 27.05
N PHE A 149 1.86 19.40 26.27
CA PHE A 149 3.02 20.26 26.54
C PHE A 149 3.57 20.89 25.27
N LYS A 150 4.30 22.00 25.47
CA LYS A 150 5.07 22.65 24.41
C LYS A 150 6.56 22.59 24.72
N ALA A 151 7.32 22.19 23.72
CA ALA A 151 8.78 22.31 23.70
C ALA A 151 9.20 23.24 22.57
N ASN A 152 10.19 24.07 22.79
CA ASN A 152 10.73 24.96 21.77
C ASN A 152 12.23 24.73 21.61
N VAL A 153 12.71 24.58 20.38
CA VAL A 153 14.11 24.28 20.06
C VAL A 153 14.65 25.36 19.13
N TYR A 154 15.62 26.12 19.63
CA TYR A 154 16.40 27.06 18.83
C TYR A 154 17.71 26.41 18.41
N TYR A 155 18.01 26.47 17.13
CA TYR A 155 19.26 25.95 16.58
C TYR A 155 19.68 26.70 15.31
N GLN A 156 20.95 26.55 14.97
CA GLN A 156 21.52 27.11 13.75
C GLN A 156 22.69 26.25 13.27
N GLY A 157 23.05 26.35 11.99
CA GLY A 157 24.21 25.67 11.45
C GLY A 157 24.04 25.33 9.98
N MET A 158 24.98 24.60 9.43
CA MET A 158 24.87 24.08 8.06
C MET A 158 24.17 22.72 8.13
N PRO A 159 22.98 22.57 7.51
CA PRO A 159 22.31 21.28 7.45
C PRO A 159 23.12 20.31 6.59
N PHE A 160 23.04 19.02 6.93
CA PHE A 160 23.58 17.97 6.09
C PHE A 160 22.71 17.81 4.83
N ASN A 161 23.36 17.53 3.70
CA ASN A 161 22.71 17.11 2.47
C ASN A 161 23.65 16.15 1.72
N ASP A 162 23.10 15.05 1.21
CA ASP A 162 23.79 14.18 0.27
C ASP A 162 22.86 13.75 -0.86
N PHE A 163 22.64 14.64 -1.83
CA PHE A 163 21.91 14.27 -3.05
C PHE A 163 22.73 13.37 -4.00
N THR A 164 23.98 13.02 -3.67
CA THR A 164 24.84 12.23 -4.56
C THR A 164 24.62 10.73 -4.43
N ASN A 165 24.00 10.29 -3.33
CA ASN A 165 23.53 8.93 -3.13
C ASN A 165 22.01 8.99 -2.89
N TRP A 166 21.17 8.56 -3.83
CA TRP A 166 19.74 8.34 -3.54
C TRP A 166 19.60 7.09 -2.65
N PRO A 167 18.76 7.08 -1.60
CA PRO A 167 17.79 8.09 -1.17
C PRO A 167 18.31 8.91 0.03
N PHE A 168 19.50 9.50 -0.06
CA PHE A 168 19.97 10.41 0.98
C PHE A 168 19.53 11.84 0.63
N GLY A 169 18.93 12.50 1.61
CA GLY A 169 18.33 13.82 1.48
C GLY A 169 18.73 14.73 2.63
N GLY A 170 18.09 15.88 2.70
CA GLY A 170 18.28 16.89 3.73
C GLY A 170 17.81 18.23 3.22
N LEU A 171 18.50 19.30 3.60
CA LEU A 171 18.31 20.63 3.04
C LEU A 171 19.61 21.09 2.39
N ALA A 172 19.55 21.44 1.11
CA ALA A 172 20.73 21.85 0.37
C ALA A 172 20.66 23.29 -0.09
N PHE A 173 21.78 24.00 0.10
CA PHE A 173 22.05 25.27 -0.55
C PHE A 173 22.98 25.03 -1.74
N HIS A 174 22.50 25.34 -2.95
CA HIS A 174 23.30 25.25 -4.16
C HIS A 174 22.86 26.29 -5.19
N LYS A 175 23.26 26.12 -6.45
CA LYS A 175 22.91 27.01 -7.53
C LYS A 175 22.33 26.26 -8.71
N HIS A 176 21.25 26.80 -9.27
CA HIS A 176 20.66 26.40 -10.54
C HIS A 176 20.81 27.57 -11.51
N ASN A 177 21.44 27.36 -12.67
CA ASN A 177 21.73 28.40 -13.67
C ASN A 177 22.37 29.70 -13.11
N GLY A 178 23.16 29.56 -12.03
CA GLY A 178 23.83 30.69 -11.35
C GLY A 178 22.98 31.39 -10.28
N THR A 179 21.68 31.12 -10.21
CA THR A 179 20.77 31.58 -9.16
C THR A 179 20.85 30.67 -7.93
N SER A 180 20.74 31.25 -6.73
CA SER A 180 20.76 30.47 -5.48
C SER A 180 19.42 29.80 -5.26
N ILE A 181 19.45 28.50 -4.98
CA ILE A 181 18.30 27.68 -4.66
C ILE A 181 18.53 26.96 -3.33
N VAL A 182 17.45 26.84 -2.56
CA VAL A 182 17.37 26.00 -1.37
C VAL A 182 16.24 25.01 -1.58
N GLU A 183 16.51 23.72 -1.47
CA GLU A 183 15.49 22.67 -1.64
C GLU A 183 15.68 21.54 -0.62
N THR A 184 14.59 20.88 -0.28
CA THR A 184 14.57 19.74 0.64
C THR A 184 14.20 18.44 -0.06
N MET A 185 14.73 17.34 0.45
CA MET A 185 14.28 15.97 0.19
C MET A 185 14.45 15.23 1.51
N SER A 186 13.40 14.66 2.08
CA SER A 186 13.49 14.07 3.43
C SER A 186 13.17 12.58 3.49
N GLU A 187 12.68 11.97 2.41
CA GLU A 187 12.39 10.54 2.39
C GLU A 187 13.66 9.69 2.30
N PRO A 188 13.78 8.57 3.06
CA PRO A 188 12.85 8.10 4.08
C PRO A 188 12.93 8.88 5.40
N GLU A 189 14.13 9.04 5.96
CA GLU A 189 14.35 9.57 7.30
C GLU A 189 15.50 10.58 7.29
N SER A 190 15.36 11.63 6.49
CA SER A 190 16.35 12.70 6.32
C SER A 190 15.84 14.05 6.83
N ALA A 191 14.65 14.13 7.44
CA ALA A 191 14.12 15.39 7.95
C ALA A 191 14.97 15.93 9.10
N HIS A 192 15.45 15.04 9.98
CA HIS A 192 16.30 15.42 11.13
C HIS A 192 17.65 16.06 10.74
N PHE A 193 18.08 15.99 9.48
CA PHE A 193 19.28 16.70 9.00
C PHE A 193 19.10 18.22 8.87
N TRP A 194 17.86 18.72 8.98
CA TRP A 194 17.56 20.15 8.84
C TRP A 194 16.41 20.63 9.74
N LEU A 195 15.49 19.74 10.12
CA LEU A 195 14.31 19.98 10.94
C LEU A 195 14.42 19.23 12.28
N ALA A 196 14.39 19.94 13.41
CA ALA A 196 14.19 19.27 14.70
C ALA A 196 12.79 18.63 14.71
N CYS A 197 12.69 17.31 14.78
CA CYS A 197 11.42 16.61 14.62
C CYS A 197 11.36 15.24 15.31
N LYS A 198 10.19 14.59 15.29
CA LYS A 198 10.05 13.15 15.56
C LYS A 198 10.09 12.43 14.20
N ASP A 199 11.25 11.96 13.78
CA ASP A 199 11.48 11.57 12.38
C ASP A 199 11.05 10.13 12.10
N VAL A 200 9.73 9.88 12.14
CA VAL A 200 9.12 8.58 11.84
C VAL A 200 7.91 8.76 10.92
N PRO A 201 7.68 7.84 9.96
CA PRO A 201 6.67 8.03 8.92
C PRO A 201 5.21 8.07 9.44
N ASN A 202 4.96 7.50 10.62
CA ASN A 202 3.62 7.32 11.17
C ASN A 202 3.16 8.38 12.20
N ASP A 203 4.03 9.33 12.59
CA ASP A 203 3.65 10.44 13.47
C ASP A 203 3.23 11.65 12.63
N LYS A 204 1.94 11.71 12.28
CA LYS A 204 1.39 12.84 11.49
C LYS A 204 0.89 13.96 12.40
N ALA A 205 1.30 15.19 12.10
CA ALA A 205 0.97 16.39 12.86
C ALA A 205 0.45 17.51 11.95
N LYS A 206 -0.19 18.55 12.50
CA LYS A 206 -0.43 19.79 11.74
C LYS A 206 0.80 20.68 11.75
N ALA A 207 0.87 21.68 10.85
CA ALA A 207 2.01 22.58 10.84
C ALA A 207 1.68 24.02 10.45
N ASP A 208 2.39 24.98 11.04
CA ASP A 208 2.54 26.35 10.55
C ASP A 208 4.01 26.57 10.20
N ILE A 209 4.30 26.92 8.95
CA ILE A 209 5.66 27.02 8.41
C ILE A 209 5.95 28.47 8.01
N TYR A 210 6.94 29.07 8.64
CA TYR A 210 7.40 30.44 8.44
C TYR A 210 8.80 30.41 7.80
N ILE A 211 8.91 30.91 6.58
CA ILE A 211 10.14 30.86 5.80
C ILE A 211 10.59 32.28 5.46
N THR A 212 11.73 32.69 6.03
CA THR A 212 12.36 33.98 5.72
C THR A 212 13.35 33.82 4.57
N THR A 213 13.13 34.58 3.50
CA THR A 213 13.93 34.57 2.27
C THR A 213 14.38 35.98 1.90
N TRP A 214 15.20 36.11 0.84
CA TRP A 214 15.41 37.42 0.20
C TRP A 214 14.15 37.85 -0.57
N SER A 215 13.89 39.17 -0.68
CA SER A 215 12.59 39.68 -1.15
C SER A 215 12.19 39.34 -2.59
N LEU A 216 13.14 39.00 -3.46
CA LEU A 216 12.85 38.59 -4.85
C LEU A 216 12.60 37.08 -4.99
N GLN A 217 12.82 36.29 -3.95
CA GLN A 217 12.58 34.86 -3.96
C GLN A 217 11.13 34.55 -3.56
N LEU A 218 10.63 33.41 -4.04
CA LEU A 218 9.42 32.77 -3.54
C LEU A 218 9.80 31.51 -2.77
N ALA A 219 9.10 31.26 -1.67
CA ALA A 219 9.21 30.00 -0.94
C ALA A 219 7.97 29.14 -1.20
N ALA A 220 8.12 28.01 -1.89
CA ALA A 220 7.12 26.98 -2.01
C ALA A 220 7.18 26.04 -0.80
N SER A 221 6.03 25.72 -0.22
CA SER A 221 5.91 24.80 0.93
C SER A 221 4.50 24.21 1.01
N ASN A 222 4.27 23.38 2.02
CA ASN A 222 3.04 22.60 2.21
C ASN A 222 1.88 23.49 2.70
N GLY A 223 0.65 23.04 2.48
CA GLY A 223 -0.57 23.70 2.94
C GLY A 223 -0.87 24.98 2.18
N LEU A 224 -1.69 25.88 2.75
CA LEU A 224 -2.13 27.10 2.08
C LEU A 224 -1.30 28.32 2.52
N LEU A 225 -0.79 29.10 1.57
CA LEU A 225 -0.09 30.36 1.85
C LEU A 225 -1.06 31.35 2.49
N GLN A 226 -0.80 31.73 3.73
CA GLN A 226 -1.61 32.68 4.49
C GLN A 226 -1.17 34.12 4.27
N SER A 227 0.15 34.35 4.21
CA SER A 227 0.71 35.69 4.00
C SER A 227 2.13 35.67 3.45
N LYS A 228 2.46 36.73 2.70
CA LYS A 228 3.81 37.12 2.31
C LYS A 228 4.06 38.52 2.87
N THR A 229 5.05 38.70 3.74
CA THR A 229 5.29 39.97 4.44
C THR A 229 6.74 40.40 4.34
N ASP A 230 6.96 41.57 3.72
CA ASP A 230 8.28 42.18 3.64
C ASP A 230 8.70 42.74 5.00
N ILE A 231 9.94 42.48 5.38
CA ILE A 231 10.55 42.90 6.64
C ILE A 231 11.87 43.67 6.36
N PRO A 232 12.42 44.41 7.34
CA PRO A 232 13.67 45.14 7.15
C PRO A 232 14.83 44.26 6.67
N GLY A 233 15.73 44.85 5.87
CA GLY A 233 16.91 44.16 5.36
C GLY A 233 16.71 43.42 4.03
N ASN A 234 15.71 43.80 3.23
CA ASN A 234 15.39 43.17 1.94
C ASN A 234 15.02 41.68 2.07
N LYS A 235 14.31 41.35 3.15
CA LYS A 235 13.84 40.00 3.46
C LYS A 235 12.32 39.94 3.40
N THR A 236 11.80 38.74 3.20
CA THR A 236 10.36 38.48 3.18
C THR A 236 10.05 37.19 3.93
N ILE A 237 9.01 37.21 4.76
CA ILE A 237 8.50 36.03 5.47
C ILE A 237 7.29 35.49 4.69
N HIS A 238 7.34 34.20 4.36
CA HIS A 238 6.22 33.43 3.81
C HIS A 238 5.64 32.57 4.94
N TRP A 239 4.34 32.69 5.21
CA TRP A 239 3.64 31.87 6.19
C TRP A 239 2.69 30.91 5.49
N TRP A 240 2.97 29.62 5.65
CA TRP A 240 2.23 28.49 5.13
C TRP A 240 1.51 27.77 6.25
N LYS A 241 0.27 27.34 6.01
CA LYS A 241 -0.55 26.65 7.01
C LYS A 241 -1.02 25.30 6.50
N VAL A 242 -0.58 24.25 7.20
CA VAL A 242 -0.95 22.85 6.98
C VAL A 242 -2.02 22.47 8.01
N ASN A 243 -3.27 22.35 7.56
CA ASN A 243 -4.43 22.04 8.39
C ASN A 243 -4.70 20.53 8.49
N ASN A 244 -4.26 19.76 7.50
CA ASN A 244 -4.32 18.30 7.50
C ASN A 244 -3.05 17.71 8.13
N PRO A 245 -3.13 16.55 8.82
CA PRO A 245 -1.96 15.86 9.35
C PRO A 245 -0.93 15.58 8.23
N ILE A 246 0.33 15.86 8.51
CA ILE A 246 1.50 15.65 7.63
C ILE A 246 2.61 14.96 8.44
N THR A 247 3.35 14.05 7.81
CA THR A 247 4.53 13.41 8.39
C THR A 247 5.81 14.16 8.00
N THR A 248 6.88 14.02 8.77
CA THR A 248 8.10 14.84 8.66
C THR A 248 8.78 14.71 7.30
N TYR A 249 8.80 13.52 6.71
CA TYR A 249 9.44 13.29 5.41
C TYR A 249 8.71 14.00 4.25
N LEU A 250 7.43 14.35 4.42
CA LEU A 250 6.63 15.09 3.42
C LEU A 250 6.73 16.62 3.57
N ILE A 251 7.33 17.13 4.65
CA ILE A 251 7.50 18.58 4.84
C ILE A 251 8.57 19.08 3.87
N ALA A 252 8.21 20.09 3.08
CA ALA A 252 9.03 20.64 2.02
C ALA A 252 9.29 22.13 2.17
N ILE A 253 10.52 22.53 1.82
CA ILE A 253 10.89 23.91 1.58
C ILE A 253 11.64 23.97 0.26
N SER A 254 11.13 24.76 -0.69
CA SER A 254 11.88 25.13 -1.88
C SER A 254 11.87 26.63 -2.12
N VAL A 255 13.04 27.23 -2.29
CA VAL A 255 13.24 28.69 -2.38
C VAL A 255 14.18 29.05 -3.53
N THR A 256 13.66 29.76 -4.52
CA THR A 256 14.45 30.46 -5.55
C THR A 256 13.63 31.63 -6.13
N ASP A 257 14.10 32.25 -7.19
CA ASP A 257 13.42 33.28 -8.01
C ASP A 257 12.27 32.73 -8.88
N TYR A 258 11.48 31.79 -8.36
CA TYR A 258 10.40 31.15 -9.11
C TYR A 258 9.44 32.13 -9.78
N THR A 259 8.98 31.76 -10.97
CA THR A 259 7.72 32.25 -11.54
C THR A 259 6.57 31.38 -11.03
N LEU A 260 5.41 31.98 -10.77
CA LEU A 260 4.21 31.28 -10.30
C LEU A 260 3.18 31.11 -11.44
N LEU A 261 2.93 29.86 -11.84
CA LEU A 261 1.83 29.50 -12.73
C LEU A 261 0.61 29.09 -11.90
N SER A 262 -0.44 29.90 -11.96
CA SER A 262 -1.66 29.71 -11.17
C SER A 262 -2.77 29.05 -11.99
N GLN A 263 -3.29 27.94 -11.49
CA GLN A 263 -4.47 27.25 -11.98
C GLN A 263 -5.47 27.06 -10.83
N SER A 264 -6.60 26.41 -11.10
CA SER A 264 -7.58 26.08 -10.07
C SER A 264 -8.25 24.75 -10.35
N TYR A 265 -8.60 24.03 -9.30
CA TYR A 265 -9.43 22.83 -9.35
C TYR A 265 -10.77 23.11 -8.64
N THR A 266 -11.88 22.64 -9.21
CA THR A 266 -13.20 22.71 -8.57
C THR A 266 -13.59 21.32 -8.12
N SER A 267 -14.04 21.20 -6.87
CA SER A 267 -14.47 19.93 -6.28
C SER A 267 -15.55 19.24 -7.11
N LEU A 268 -15.66 17.92 -6.99
CA LEU A 268 -16.61 17.10 -7.73
C LEU A 268 -18.07 17.51 -7.51
N ASP A 269 -18.39 18.06 -6.33
CA ASP A 269 -19.72 18.57 -5.98
C ASP A 269 -19.96 20.04 -6.41
N GLY A 270 -18.93 20.70 -6.95
CA GLY A 270 -18.96 22.10 -7.37
C GLY A 270 -18.98 23.14 -6.25
N THR A 271 -18.80 22.74 -4.98
CA THR A 271 -18.96 23.64 -3.84
C THR A 271 -17.70 24.38 -3.42
N LYS A 272 -16.52 23.89 -3.84
CA LYS A 272 -15.22 24.46 -3.48
C LYS A 272 -14.34 24.63 -4.71
N THR A 273 -13.57 25.72 -4.71
CA THR A 273 -12.48 25.93 -5.66
C THR A 273 -11.18 26.02 -4.88
N MET A 274 -10.24 25.14 -5.22
CA MET A 274 -8.92 25.05 -4.61
C MET A 274 -7.86 25.61 -5.58
N PRO A 275 -6.89 26.41 -5.09
CA PRO A 275 -5.78 26.85 -5.91
C PRO A 275 -4.87 25.68 -6.30
N VAL A 276 -4.39 25.72 -7.54
CA VAL A 276 -3.29 24.88 -8.05
C VAL A 276 -2.12 25.79 -8.36
N SER A 277 -1.06 25.76 -7.54
CA SER A 277 0.03 26.75 -7.57
C SER A 277 1.34 26.10 -7.96
N ASN A 278 1.81 26.32 -9.19
CA ASN A 278 3.05 25.74 -9.69
C ASN A 278 4.20 26.77 -9.67
N TYR A 279 5.24 26.48 -8.91
CA TYR A 279 6.45 27.28 -8.75
C TYR A 279 7.50 26.76 -9.71
N VAL A 280 7.82 27.53 -10.75
CA VAL A 280 8.64 27.08 -11.89
C VAL A 280 9.86 27.96 -12.08
N PHE A 281 10.97 27.37 -12.52
CA PHE A 281 12.13 28.17 -12.88
C PHE A 281 11.76 29.12 -14.03
N PRO A 282 12.14 30.41 -13.99
CA PRO A 282 11.72 31.39 -14.98
C PRO A 282 12.01 30.99 -16.43
N GLU A 283 13.13 30.34 -16.69
CA GLU A 283 13.53 29.87 -18.02
C GLU A 283 12.72 28.68 -18.54
N LYS A 284 11.98 27.99 -17.66
CA LYS A 284 11.12 26.84 -17.97
C LYS A 284 9.63 27.19 -18.02
N GLU A 285 9.26 28.46 -17.84
CA GLU A 285 7.87 28.90 -17.70
C GLU A 285 6.95 28.39 -18.83
N ALA A 286 7.34 28.59 -20.09
CA ALA A 286 6.53 28.18 -21.24
C ALA A 286 6.41 26.66 -21.41
N GLU A 287 7.46 25.91 -21.06
CA GLU A 287 7.45 24.45 -21.09
C GLU A 287 6.54 23.91 -19.98
N ALA A 288 6.68 24.45 -18.77
CA ALA A 288 5.87 24.09 -17.62
C ALA A 288 4.39 24.45 -17.77
N GLU A 289 4.06 25.55 -18.46
CA GLU A 289 2.67 25.90 -18.75
C GLU A 289 1.98 24.81 -19.56
N ASN A 290 2.68 24.21 -20.53
CA ASN A 290 2.13 23.11 -21.31
C ASN A 290 2.05 21.80 -20.51
N ASP A 291 3.14 21.43 -19.83
CA ASP A 291 3.23 20.15 -19.11
C ASP A 291 2.27 20.11 -17.90
N PHE A 292 2.09 21.23 -17.19
CA PHE A 292 1.17 21.30 -16.04
C PHE A 292 -0.27 21.62 -16.40
N ALA A 293 -0.61 21.85 -17.67
CA ALA A 293 -1.98 22.20 -18.09
C ALA A 293 -3.03 21.11 -17.73
N LYS A 294 -2.59 19.85 -17.61
CA LYS A 294 -3.47 18.69 -17.34
C LYS A 294 -3.69 18.42 -15.85
N VAL A 295 -2.93 19.05 -14.96
CA VAL A 295 -2.96 18.79 -13.51
C VAL A 295 -4.40 18.84 -12.93
N PRO A 296 -5.22 19.88 -13.19
CA PRO A 296 -6.60 19.90 -12.68
C PRO A 296 -7.47 18.74 -13.17
N GLU A 297 -7.23 18.26 -14.39
CA GLU A 297 -7.95 17.11 -14.95
C GLU A 297 -7.47 15.80 -14.33
N MET A 298 -6.16 15.64 -14.10
CA MET A 298 -5.61 14.49 -13.38
C MET A 298 -6.21 14.38 -11.97
N ILE A 299 -6.27 15.50 -11.23
CA ILE A 299 -6.91 15.57 -9.91
C ILE A 299 -8.36 15.09 -9.99
N LYS A 300 -9.12 15.60 -10.97
CA LYS A 300 -10.53 15.24 -11.16
C LYS A 300 -10.72 13.75 -11.41
N GLN A 301 -9.90 13.15 -12.27
CA GLN A 301 -10.06 11.74 -12.63
C GLN A 301 -9.75 10.81 -11.46
N MET A 302 -8.72 11.12 -10.67
CA MET A 302 -8.45 10.36 -9.45
C MET A 302 -9.52 10.57 -8.39
N ALA A 303 -10.04 11.81 -8.28
CA ALA A 303 -11.12 12.10 -7.35
C ALA A 303 -12.38 11.24 -7.61
N LEU A 304 -12.71 11.00 -8.88
CA LEU A 304 -13.86 10.16 -9.26
C LEU A 304 -13.69 8.70 -8.77
N LYS A 305 -12.48 8.15 -8.86
CA LYS A 305 -12.17 6.76 -8.49
C LYS A 305 -12.00 6.59 -6.98
N PHE A 306 -11.23 7.47 -6.34
CA PHE A 306 -10.74 7.31 -4.97
C PHE A 306 -11.44 8.18 -3.93
N GLY A 307 -12.27 9.15 -4.37
CA GLY A 307 -12.89 10.16 -3.50
C GLY A 307 -12.23 11.51 -3.71
N GLU A 308 -12.92 12.60 -3.34
CA GLU A 308 -12.44 13.97 -3.52
C GLU A 308 -10.96 14.15 -3.13
N TYR A 309 -10.25 15.07 -3.80
CA TYR A 309 -8.87 15.41 -3.47
C TYR A 309 -8.75 15.71 -1.96
N PRO A 310 -7.89 15.00 -1.22
CA PRO A 310 -7.92 15.01 0.24
C PRO A 310 -7.67 16.40 0.83
N PHE A 311 -6.83 17.19 0.17
CA PHE A 311 -6.43 18.50 0.67
C PHE A 311 -7.21 19.66 0.02
N ILE A 312 -8.47 19.43 -0.39
CA ILE A 312 -9.34 20.42 -1.08
C ILE A 312 -9.51 21.76 -0.36
N ASN A 313 -9.30 21.80 0.96
CA ASN A 313 -9.36 23.04 1.77
C ASN A 313 -8.01 23.79 1.86
N GLU A 314 -6.97 23.27 1.21
CA GLU A 314 -5.63 23.85 1.16
C GLU A 314 -5.28 24.20 -0.30
N LYS A 315 -4.36 23.46 -0.92
CA LYS A 315 -3.93 23.63 -2.30
C LYS A 315 -3.42 22.30 -2.86
N TYR A 316 -3.21 22.26 -4.17
CA TYR A 316 -2.20 21.41 -4.81
C TYR A 316 -1.18 22.32 -5.52
N GLY A 317 -0.01 21.80 -5.86
CA GLY A 317 0.96 22.52 -6.67
C GLY A 317 2.19 21.68 -6.97
N ASN A 318 3.02 22.18 -7.87
CA ASN A 318 4.34 21.62 -8.14
C ASN A 318 5.42 22.66 -7.80
N ALA A 319 6.54 22.24 -7.20
CA ALA A 319 7.74 23.05 -7.04
C ALA A 319 8.85 22.47 -7.91
N MET A 320 9.36 23.25 -8.87
CA MET A 320 10.42 22.78 -9.75
C MET A 320 11.75 22.69 -8.99
N VAL A 321 12.43 21.56 -9.04
CA VAL A 321 13.64 21.24 -8.27
C VAL A 321 14.74 20.69 -9.17
N THR A 322 15.91 20.39 -8.60
CA THR A 322 17.06 19.83 -9.34
C THR A 322 17.24 18.31 -9.23
N TYR A 323 16.37 17.62 -8.49
CA TYR A 323 16.28 16.16 -8.41
C TYR A 323 14.99 15.64 -9.08
N PRO A 324 14.85 14.31 -9.33
CA PRO A 324 13.77 13.80 -10.18
C PRO A 324 12.34 14.15 -9.76
N GLY A 325 11.90 13.73 -8.58
CA GLY A 325 10.53 13.93 -8.08
C GLY A 325 10.46 13.61 -6.58
N MET A 326 9.40 14.08 -5.92
CA MET A 326 9.06 13.73 -4.53
C MET A 326 7.65 14.23 -4.21
N GLU A 327 6.84 13.42 -3.53
CA GLU A 327 5.40 13.62 -3.38
C GLU A 327 4.99 14.60 -2.27
N HIS A 328 5.90 15.49 -1.84
CA HIS A 328 5.67 16.37 -0.69
C HIS A 328 4.24 16.92 -0.60
N GLN A 329 3.54 16.61 0.49
CA GLN A 329 2.11 16.84 0.61
C GLN A 329 1.69 18.26 0.21
N THR A 330 0.76 18.37 -0.73
CA THR A 330 0.22 19.59 -1.36
C THR A 330 1.19 20.37 -2.27
N ILE A 331 2.44 19.92 -2.44
CA ILE A 331 3.49 20.60 -3.22
C ILE A 331 4.52 19.63 -3.81
N SER A 332 4.12 18.80 -4.77
CA SER A 332 5.01 17.83 -5.40
C SER A 332 6.29 18.50 -5.95
N ALA A 333 7.45 17.94 -5.64
CA ALA A 333 8.69 18.36 -6.24
C ALA A 333 8.77 17.80 -7.67
N MET A 334 9.18 18.62 -8.63
CA MET A 334 9.23 18.24 -10.03
C MET A 334 10.59 18.61 -10.63
N GLY A 335 11.39 17.61 -11.01
CA GLY A 335 12.70 17.83 -11.59
C GLY A 335 12.63 18.61 -12.89
N SER A 336 13.43 19.68 -13.01
CA SER A 336 13.42 20.53 -14.22
C SER A 336 13.77 19.80 -15.51
N ASP A 337 14.49 18.69 -15.41
CA ASP A 337 14.88 17.83 -16.54
C ASP A 337 13.68 17.07 -17.13
N TYR A 338 12.61 16.89 -16.34
CA TYR A 338 11.37 16.25 -16.76
C TYR A 338 10.37 17.25 -17.36
N ILE A 339 10.67 18.54 -17.34
CA ILE A 339 9.83 19.59 -17.93
C ILE A 339 10.44 20.01 -19.25
N ASN A 340 9.76 19.67 -20.34
CA ASN A 340 10.26 19.83 -21.71
C ASN A 340 9.23 20.43 -22.68
N GLY A 341 8.01 20.68 -22.21
CA GLY A 341 6.96 21.33 -22.99
C GLY A 341 6.33 20.44 -24.04
N THR A 342 6.54 19.12 -24.01
CA THR A 342 5.88 18.18 -24.94
C THR A 342 4.44 17.89 -24.55
N GLY A 343 4.06 18.18 -23.29
CA GLY A 343 2.77 17.86 -22.70
C GLY A 343 2.39 16.39 -22.84
N SER A 344 3.37 15.47 -22.87
CA SER A 344 3.08 14.03 -23.01
C SER A 344 4.19 13.07 -22.57
N SER A 345 5.48 13.38 -22.74
CA SER A 345 6.52 12.36 -22.48
C SER A 345 6.76 12.09 -20.99
N GLU A 346 6.62 13.12 -20.15
CA GLU A 346 6.86 13.03 -18.69
C GLU A 346 5.59 13.26 -17.86
N ASP A 347 4.40 13.17 -18.49
CA ASP A 347 3.11 13.22 -17.79
C ASP A 347 3.04 12.16 -16.69
N TRP A 348 3.75 11.03 -16.86
CA TRP A 348 3.78 9.93 -15.90
C TRP A 348 4.32 10.38 -14.55
N LEU A 349 5.39 11.19 -14.51
CA LEU A 349 6.00 11.65 -13.25
C LEU A 349 5.08 12.64 -12.55
N VAL A 350 4.58 13.64 -13.28
CA VAL A 350 3.59 14.60 -12.73
C VAL A 350 2.39 13.87 -12.14
N PHE A 351 1.94 12.82 -12.82
CA PHE A 351 0.83 12.01 -12.36
C PHE A 351 1.20 11.12 -11.16
N HIS A 352 2.39 10.52 -11.14
CA HIS A 352 2.91 9.70 -10.04
C HIS A 352 2.93 10.50 -8.74
N GLU A 353 3.59 11.66 -8.75
CA GLU A 353 3.68 12.54 -7.59
C GLU A 353 2.32 13.06 -7.11
N LEU A 354 1.38 13.27 -8.04
CA LEU A 354 0.00 13.63 -7.70
C LEU A 354 -0.77 12.45 -7.08
N ALA A 355 -0.56 11.23 -7.57
CA ALA A 355 -1.28 10.04 -7.11
C ALA A 355 -1.04 9.76 -5.62
N HIS A 356 0.17 10.06 -5.15
CA HIS A 356 0.55 9.93 -3.74
C HIS A 356 -0.32 10.73 -2.77
N HIS A 357 -0.97 11.79 -3.22
CA HIS A 357 -1.86 12.57 -2.36
C HIS A 357 -3.00 11.74 -1.78
N TRP A 358 -3.44 10.69 -2.48
CA TRP A 358 -4.36 9.68 -1.93
C TRP A 358 -3.58 8.54 -1.23
N LEU A 359 -2.55 7.99 -1.87
CA LEU A 359 -1.76 6.84 -1.36
C LEU A 359 -0.31 7.26 -1.05
N GLY A 360 -0.05 7.63 0.20
CA GLY A 360 1.19 8.24 0.66
C GLY A 360 0.90 9.36 1.65
N ASP A 361 0.21 10.39 1.19
CA ASP A 361 -0.04 11.59 2.00
C ASP A 361 -1.30 11.45 2.85
N GLN A 362 -2.47 11.17 2.23
CA GLN A 362 -3.70 10.98 2.98
C GLN A 362 -3.62 9.70 3.82
N VAL A 363 -3.22 8.58 3.22
CA VAL A 363 -2.94 7.34 3.96
C VAL A 363 -1.54 6.89 3.58
N GLY A 364 -0.59 7.02 4.51
CA GLY A 364 0.80 6.62 4.28
C GLY A 364 1.12 5.23 4.79
N CYS A 365 2.33 4.75 4.48
CA CYS A 365 2.87 3.55 5.08
C CYS A 365 3.12 3.75 6.58
N ALA A 366 2.81 2.74 7.40
CA ALA A 366 3.09 2.80 8.84
C ALA A 366 4.57 2.57 9.16
N THR A 367 5.27 1.86 8.27
CA THR A 367 6.70 1.54 8.30
C THR A 367 7.22 1.45 6.87
N TRP A 368 8.55 1.53 6.67
CA TRP A 368 9.15 1.36 5.34
C TRP A 368 9.02 -0.06 4.76
N ASN A 369 8.58 -1.05 5.55
CA ASN A 369 8.17 -2.35 5.00
C ASN A 369 6.88 -2.27 4.18
N ASP A 370 6.06 -1.27 4.48
CA ASP A 370 4.76 -1.06 3.86
C ASP A 370 4.83 -0.07 2.69
N THR A 371 6.03 0.35 2.26
CA THR A 371 6.25 1.32 1.18
C THR A 371 5.53 0.94 -0.12
N TRP A 372 5.35 -0.36 -0.40
CA TRP A 372 4.59 -0.81 -1.57
C TRP A 372 3.14 -0.30 -1.60
N LEU A 373 2.54 0.00 -0.44
CA LEU A 373 1.21 0.60 -0.37
C LEU A 373 1.17 1.98 -1.02
N ASN A 374 2.23 2.77 -0.81
CA ASN A 374 2.42 4.09 -1.40
C ASN A 374 2.89 3.94 -2.85
N GLU A 375 4.09 3.38 -3.05
CA GLU A 375 4.78 3.39 -4.35
C GLU A 375 4.11 2.51 -5.39
N GLY A 376 3.75 1.28 -4.99
CA GLY A 376 2.95 0.41 -5.84
C GLY A 376 1.57 0.97 -6.12
N GLY A 377 1.02 1.77 -5.20
CA GLY A 377 -0.27 2.45 -5.34
C GLY A 377 -0.21 3.55 -6.39
N ALA A 378 0.76 4.47 -6.27
CA ALA A 378 0.99 5.54 -7.23
C ALA A 378 1.31 4.99 -8.64
N THR A 379 2.21 4.01 -8.74
CA THR A 379 2.53 3.34 -10.01
C THR A 379 1.33 2.60 -10.63
N PHE A 380 0.46 2.00 -9.81
CA PHE A 380 -0.80 1.44 -10.30
C PHE A 380 -1.75 2.53 -10.84
N MET A 381 -1.81 3.68 -10.17
CA MET A 381 -2.67 4.79 -10.58
C MET A 381 -2.20 5.42 -11.91
N GLU A 382 -0.91 5.43 -12.22
CA GLU A 382 -0.41 5.82 -13.55
C GLU A 382 -1.11 5.03 -14.66
N SER A 383 -1.25 3.72 -14.48
CA SER A 383 -1.96 2.88 -15.45
C SER A 383 -3.43 3.29 -15.59
N LEU A 384 -4.09 3.74 -14.51
CA LEU A 384 -5.46 4.27 -14.57
C LEU A 384 -5.54 5.59 -15.33
N TRP A 385 -4.48 6.40 -15.31
CA TRP A 385 -4.39 7.59 -16.16
C TRP A 385 -4.29 7.22 -17.63
N GLU A 386 -3.49 6.21 -17.97
CA GLU A 386 -3.45 5.66 -19.33
C GLU A 386 -4.81 5.07 -19.75
N GLU A 387 -5.53 4.40 -18.83
CA GLU A 387 -6.90 3.91 -19.05
C GLU A 387 -7.86 5.06 -19.39
N TYR A 388 -7.73 6.20 -18.72
CA TYR A 388 -8.56 7.37 -18.97
C TYR A 388 -8.27 7.99 -20.33
N LYS A 389 -6.99 8.13 -20.70
CA LYS A 389 -6.58 8.76 -21.96
C LYS A 389 -6.98 7.91 -23.17
N ASP A 390 -6.62 6.63 -23.15
CA ASP A 390 -6.60 5.78 -24.35
C ASP A 390 -7.28 4.41 -24.16
N GLY A 391 -7.95 4.21 -23.03
CA GLY A 391 -8.79 3.03 -22.75
C GLY A 391 -8.02 1.80 -22.25
N GLU A 392 -8.74 0.68 -22.13
CA GLU A 392 -8.24 -0.56 -21.51
C GLU A 392 -6.96 -1.12 -22.15
N ARG A 393 -6.77 -0.90 -23.46
CA ARG A 393 -5.56 -1.36 -24.14
C ARG A 393 -4.33 -0.60 -23.66
N ALA A 394 -4.44 0.71 -23.44
CA ALA A 394 -3.35 1.52 -22.92
C ALA A 394 -3.04 1.14 -21.46
N TYR A 395 -4.07 0.95 -20.63
CA TYR A 395 -3.92 0.40 -19.28
C TYR A 395 -3.14 -0.92 -19.27
N THR A 396 -3.54 -1.86 -20.14
CA THR A 396 -2.91 -3.19 -20.20
C THR A 396 -1.47 -3.09 -20.67
N SER A 397 -1.19 -2.23 -21.66
CA SER A 397 0.18 -1.98 -22.13
C SER A 397 1.06 -1.41 -21.02
N HIS A 398 0.57 -0.42 -20.28
CA HIS A 398 1.33 0.24 -19.23
C HIS A 398 1.64 -0.70 -18.06
N ILE A 399 0.65 -1.47 -17.58
CA ILE A 399 0.90 -2.51 -16.57
C ILE A 399 1.90 -3.57 -17.06
N MET A 400 1.92 -3.87 -18.36
CA MET A 400 2.90 -4.80 -18.95
C MET A 400 4.33 -4.29 -18.91
N ASP A 401 4.55 -2.98 -18.99
CA ASP A 401 5.89 -2.39 -18.92
C ASP A 401 6.59 -2.69 -17.58
N PHE A 402 5.81 -2.93 -16.53
CA PHE A 402 6.30 -3.28 -15.19
C PHE A 402 6.58 -4.78 -14.99
N ARG A 403 6.09 -5.63 -15.90
CA ARG A 403 6.03 -7.09 -15.70
C ARG A 403 7.40 -7.73 -15.52
N ASP A 404 8.35 -7.39 -16.37
CA ASP A 404 9.63 -8.11 -16.42
C ASP A 404 10.45 -7.84 -15.14
N THR A 405 10.45 -6.62 -14.61
CA THR A 405 11.02 -6.33 -13.29
C THR A 405 10.27 -7.05 -12.18
N ALA A 406 8.93 -7.06 -12.21
CA ALA A 406 8.12 -7.73 -11.19
C ALA A 406 8.32 -9.26 -11.18
N LEU A 407 8.71 -9.86 -12.31
CA LEU A 407 9.10 -11.28 -12.42
C LEU A 407 10.61 -11.52 -12.19
N GLY A 408 11.44 -10.48 -12.29
CA GLY A 408 12.90 -10.60 -12.13
C GLY A 408 13.36 -10.88 -10.69
N HIS A 409 12.46 -10.71 -9.72
CA HIS A 409 12.76 -10.70 -8.28
C HIS A 409 11.81 -11.64 -7.53
N PRO A 410 12.29 -12.82 -7.06
CA PRO A 410 11.48 -13.80 -6.36
C PRO A 410 11.35 -13.54 -4.86
N GLU A 411 11.80 -12.39 -4.35
CA GLU A 411 11.71 -11.96 -2.95
C GLU A 411 10.26 -11.58 -2.56
N PRO A 412 9.89 -11.62 -1.27
CA PRO A 412 8.67 -10.98 -0.78
C PRO A 412 8.65 -9.49 -1.07
N LEU A 413 7.44 -8.92 -1.22
CA LEU A 413 7.25 -7.48 -1.42
C LEU A 413 7.33 -6.73 -0.09
N TRP A 414 6.71 -7.28 0.97
CA TRP A 414 6.85 -6.77 2.33
C TRP A 414 8.24 -7.12 2.87
N GLU A 415 8.91 -6.19 3.54
CA GLU A 415 10.33 -6.29 3.94
C GLU A 415 11.35 -6.34 2.80
N TYR A 416 10.96 -5.97 1.58
CA TYR A 416 11.92 -5.85 0.49
C TYR A 416 12.95 -4.76 0.78
N SER A 417 14.23 -5.08 0.57
CA SER A 417 15.34 -4.16 0.77
C SER A 417 16.15 -4.04 -0.52
N PRO A 418 16.35 -2.82 -1.06
CA PRO A 418 15.97 -1.53 -0.49
C PRO A 418 14.46 -1.22 -0.61
N PRO A 419 13.85 -0.51 0.35
CA PRO A 419 12.39 -0.25 0.39
C PRO A 419 11.87 0.63 -0.77
N PHE A 420 12.74 1.41 -1.40
CA PHE A 420 12.44 2.24 -2.59
C PHE A 420 13.10 1.71 -3.86
N GLY A 421 13.38 0.41 -3.90
CA GLY A 421 13.86 -0.24 -5.12
C GLY A 421 12.76 -0.31 -6.16
N ILE A 422 13.10 -0.17 -7.45
CA ILE A 422 12.16 -0.24 -8.59
C ILE A 422 11.27 -1.49 -8.58
N TYR A 423 11.72 -2.59 -7.95
CA TYR A 423 10.90 -3.77 -7.71
C TYR A 423 9.64 -3.46 -6.89
N VAL A 424 9.73 -2.67 -5.82
CA VAL A 424 8.61 -2.35 -4.92
C VAL A 424 7.50 -1.62 -5.67
N TYR A 425 7.86 -0.66 -6.52
CA TYR A 425 6.96 0.07 -7.41
C TYR A 425 6.25 -0.90 -8.36
N TYR A 426 7.03 -1.66 -9.14
CA TYR A 426 6.50 -2.42 -10.26
C TYR A 426 5.73 -3.66 -9.77
N LYS A 427 6.26 -4.39 -8.78
CA LYS A 427 5.55 -5.50 -8.15
C LYS A 427 4.34 -5.00 -7.37
N GLY A 428 4.44 -3.89 -6.64
CA GLY A 428 3.32 -3.29 -5.93
C GLY A 428 2.18 -2.89 -6.87
N ALA A 429 2.49 -2.29 -8.03
CA ALA A 429 1.49 -1.97 -9.04
C ALA A 429 0.78 -3.22 -9.58
N TRP A 430 1.54 -4.31 -9.77
CA TRP A 430 0.99 -5.62 -10.12
C TRP A 430 0.08 -6.19 -9.03
N VAL A 431 0.42 -6.02 -7.75
CA VAL A 431 -0.44 -6.45 -6.63
C VAL A 431 -1.76 -5.69 -6.64
N TYR A 432 -1.77 -4.36 -6.81
CA TYR A 432 -3.01 -3.59 -6.95
C TYR A 432 -3.82 -3.98 -8.20
N HIS A 433 -3.15 -4.21 -9.33
CA HIS A 433 -3.78 -4.71 -10.56
C HIS A 433 -4.48 -6.06 -10.34
N MET A 434 -3.77 -7.02 -9.75
CA MET A 434 -4.31 -8.35 -9.45
C MET A 434 -5.40 -8.27 -8.39
N LEU A 435 -5.30 -7.37 -7.40
CA LEU A 435 -6.32 -7.19 -6.39
C LEU A 435 -7.61 -6.65 -7.01
N ARG A 436 -7.53 -5.62 -7.87
CA ARG A 436 -8.65 -5.09 -8.67
C ARG A 436 -9.33 -6.20 -9.46
N TYR A 437 -8.55 -7.08 -10.08
CA TYR A 437 -9.09 -8.23 -10.81
C TYR A 437 -9.76 -9.24 -9.87
N PHE A 438 -9.10 -9.61 -8.77
CA PHE A 438 -9.52 -10.67 -7.86
C PHE A 438 -10.84 -10.34 -7.14
N ILE A 439 -11.02 -9.08 -6.70
CA ILE A 439 -12.26 -8.66 -6.03
C ILE A 439 -13.30 -8.09 -6.98
N GLY A 440 -12.90 -7.71 -8.19
CA GLY A 440 -13.75 -7.09 -9.19
C GLY A 440 -13.83 -5.55 -9.06
N ASP A 441 -13.98 -4.90 -10.20
CA ASP A 441 -13.80 -3.44 -10.37
C ASP A 441 -14.65 -2.59 -9.40
N SER A 442 -15.95 -2.88 -9.31
CA SER A 442 -16.87 -2.10 -8.47
C SER A 442 -16.55 -2.24 -6.97
N LEU A 443 -16.20 -3.44 -6.52
CA LEU A 443 -15.84 -3.67 -5.11
C LEU A 443 -14.47 -3.09 -4.81
N PHE A 444 -13.53 -3.14 -5.76
CA PHE A 444 -12.21 -2.54 -5.60
C PHE A 444 -12.29 -1.03 -5.39
N PHE A 445 -12.84 -0.28 -6.35
CA PHE A 445 -12.91 1.18 -6.20
C PHE A 445 -13.84 1.60 -5.05
N GLY A 446 -14.91 0.85 -4.79
CA GLY A 446 -15.77 1.08 -3.63
C GLY A 446 -15.04 0.90 -2.30
N SER A 447 -14.20 -0.14 -2.18
CA SER A 447 -13.42 -0.41 -0.98
C SER A 447 -12.28 0.58 -0.81
N MET A 448 -11.56 0.93 -1.89
CA MET A 448 -10.50 1.95 -1.86
C MET A 448 -11.04 3.32 -1.44
N LYS A 449 -12.21 3.72 -1.97
CA LYS A 449 -12.86 4.98 -1.56
C LYS A 449 -13.20 4.98 -0.07
N LYS A 450 -13.73 3.88 0.45
CA LYS A 450 -13.98 3.74 1.89
C LYS A 450 -12.69 3.67 2.71
N TYR A 451 -11.64 3.05 2.19
CA TYR A 451 -10.34 2.96 2.86
C TYR A 451 -9.73 4.34 3.04
N LEU A 452 -9.73 5.15 1.98
CA LEU A 452 -9.16 6.48 2.00
C LEU A 452 -10.02 7.47 2.82
N ASN A 453 -11.35 7.39 2.76
CA ASN A 453 -12.23 8.45 3.27
C ASN A 453 -12.97 8.10 4.57
N GLU A 454 -13.11 6.82 4.92
CA GLU A 454 -13.96 6.37 6.04
C GLU A 454 -13.22 5.49 7.05
N SER A 455 -12.03 4.98 6.71
CA SER A 455 -11.26 4.11 7.60
C SER A 455 -10.62 4.88 8.76
N PRO A 456 -10.24 4.20 9.86
CA PRO A 456 -9.46 4.81 10.93
C PRO A 456 -8.05 5.25 10.49
N TYR A 457 -7.60 4.86 9.30
CA TYR A 457 -6.29 5.21 8.73
C TYR A 457 -6.33 6.47 7.87
N SER A 458 -7.52 7.02 7.59
CA SER A 458 -7.67 8.27 6.84
C SER A 458 -6.93 9.42 7.54
N TYR A 459 -6.06 10.12 6.79
CA TYR A 459 -5.13 11.14 7.32
C TYR A 459 -4.10 10.60 8.34
N GLY A 460 -3.87 9.28 8.35
CA GLY A 460 -2.91 8.59 9.19
C GLY A 460 -2.00 7.69 8.35
N SER A 461 -1.64 6.55 8.92
CA SER A 461 -0.83 5.52 8.25
C SER A 461 -1.41 4.13 8.46
N ALA A 462 -1.11 3.21 7.55
CA ALA A 462 -1.54 1.82 7.61
C ALA A 462 -0.39 0.86 7.34
N THR A 463 -0.44 -0.30 8.01
CA THR A 463 0.37 -1.47 7.67
C THR A 463 -0.29 -2.26 6.53
N THR A 464 0.50 -3.13 5.90
CA THR A 464 0.02 -4.12 4.92
C THR A 464 -1.13 -4.95 5.47
N GLU A 465 -1.04 -5.42 6.72
CA GLU A 465 -2.09 -6.22 7.36
C GLU A 465 -3.39 -5.41 7.51
N GLN A 466 -3.29 -4.19 8.03
CA GLN A 466 -4.42 -3.29 8.21
C GLN A 466 -5.14 -2.92 6.90
N PHE A 467 -4.38 -2.73 5.82
CA PHE A 467 -4.93 -2.50 4.49
C PHE A 467 -5.77 -3.72 4.03
N PHE A 468 -5.21 -4.92 4.09
CA PHE A 468 -5.92 -6.12 3.66
C PHE A 468 -7.11 -6.47 4.56
N ASP A 469 -6.99 -6.29 5.87
CA ASP A 469 -8.09 -6.50 6.82
C ASP A 469 -9.27 -5.59 6.50
N TYR A 470 -9.01 -4.30 6.25
CA TYR A 470 -10.05 -3.35 5.89
C TYR A 470 -10.67 -3.64 4.52
N MET A 471 -9.85 -3.95 3.51
CA MET A 471 -10.34 -4.31 2.18
C MET A 471 -11.19 -5.58 2.22
N GLN A 472 -10.81 -6.58 3.01
CA GLN A 472 -11.59 -7.80 3.25
C GLN A 472 -12.92 -7.50 3.96
N GLU A 473 -12.91 -6.69 5.02
CA GLU A 473 -14.11 -6.30 5.76
C GLU A 473 -15.14 -5.60 4.85
N VAL A 474 -14.68 -4.63 4.05
CA VAL A 474 -15.56 -3.83 3.20
C VAL A 474 -16.04 -4.58 1.96
N SER A 475 -15.17 -5.38 1.34
CA SER A 475 -15.52 -6.13 0.12
C SER A 475 -16.29 -7.43 0.40
N GLY A 476 -16.15 -8.00 1.61
CA GLY A 476 -16.66 -9.32 1.96
C GLY A 476 -15.89 -10.49 1.30
N ILE A 477 -14.76 -10.21 0.63
CA ILE A 477 -13.91 -11.21 -0.02
C ILE A 477 -12.77 -11.59 0.92
N ASN A 478 -12.52 -12.89 1.10
CA ASN A 478 -11.37 -13.34 1.88
C ASN A 478 -10.06 -13.08 1.11
N LEU A 479 -9.21 -12.23 1.68
CA LEU A 479 -7.94 -11.80 1.07
C LEU A 479 -6.71 -12.42 1.72
N GLU A 480 -6.86 -13.29 2.72
CA GLU A 480 -5.73 -13.87 3.46
C GLU A 480 -4.75 -14.59 2.53
N LYS A 481 -5.28 -15.44 1.64
CA LYS A 481 -4.44 -16.19 0.71
C LYS A 481 -3.77 -15.28 -0.33
N PHE A 482 -4.47 -14.23 -0.74
CA PHE A 482 -3.96 -13.24 -1.69
C PHE A 482 -2.79 -12.45 -1.07
N LYS A 483 -2.99 -11.89 0.13
CA LYS A 483 -1.97 -11.21 0.94
C LYS A 483 -0.75 -12.09 1.15
N GLU A 484 -0.97 -13.33 1.59
CA GLU A 484 0.10 -14.30 1.84
C GLU A 484 0.96 -14.55 0.60
N GLN A 485 0.34 -14.86 -0.55
CA GLN A 485 1.09 -15.34 -1.71
C GLN A 485 1.71 -14.23 -2.57
N TRP A 486 1.18 -13.01 -2.51
CA TRP A 486 1.60 -11.91 -3.40
C TRP A 486 2.40 -10.81 -2.70
N VAL A 487 2.30 -10.70 -1.38
CA VAL A 487 2.94 -9.64 -0.61
C VAL A 487 3.91 -10.19 0.44
N LEU A 488 3.45 -11.11 1.28
CA LEU A 488 4.25 -11.65 2.40
C LEU A 488 5.22 -12.76 1.99
N LYS A 489 5.04 -13.34 0.81
CA LYS A 489 5.90 -14.38 0.25
C LYS A 489 6.32 -13.99 -1.15
N GLY A 490 7.51 -14.45 -1.52
CA GLY A 490 8.05 -14.22 -2.84
C GLY A 490 7.62 -15.25 -3.90
N GLY A 491 7.97 -14.94 -5.14
CA GLY A 491 7.70 -15.78 -6.31
C GLY A 491 6.44 -15.41 -7.09
N PHE A 492 6.15 -16.22 -8.11
CA PHE A 492 5.00 -16.10 -9.01
C PHE A 492 4.71 -17.47 -9.63
N PRO A 493 3.48 -17.73 -10.11
CA PRO A 493 3.15 -18.98 -10.75
C PRO A 493 3.78 -19.10 -12.14
N GLU A 494 4.28 -20.29 -12.43
CA GLU A 494 4.71 -20.70 -13.77
C GLU A 494 3.68 -21.67 -14.37
N TYR A 495 2.74 -21.16 -15.16
CA TYR A 495 1.65 -21.97 -15.69
C TYR A 495 2.04 -22.70 -16.97
N GLY A 496 2.01 -24.03 -16.92
CA GLY A 496 1.90 -24.90 -18.09
C GLY A 496 0.43 -25.16 -18.41
N PHE A 497 0.00 -24.87 -19.64
CA PHE A 497 -1.37 -25.00 -20.08
C PHE A 497 -1.49 -25.93 -21.30
N ALA A 498 -2.45 -26.85 -21.26
CA ALA A 498 -2.83 -27.68 -22.40
C ALA A 498 -4.34 -27.79 -22.48
N TYR A 499 -4.87 -28.03 -23.68
CA TYR A 499 -6.30 -28.20 -23.86
C TYR A 499 -6.62 -29.22 -24.96
N LYS A 500 -7.84 -29.75 -24.92
CA LYS A 500 -8.40 -30.62 -25.95
C LYS A 500 -9.84 -30.20 -26.20
N VAL A 501 -10.15 -29.89 -27.46
CA VAL A 501 -11.52 -29.55 -27.90
C VAL A 501 -12.09 -30.74 -28.65
N ASP A 502 -13.28 -31.17 -28.26
CA ASP A 502 -14.09 -32.14 -28.98
C ASP A 502 -15.33 -31.42 -29.54
N ASN A 503 -15.26 -31.05 -30.82
CA ASN A 503 -16.37 -30.40 -31.54
C ASN A 503 -17.31 -31.46 -32.12
N GLN A 504 -18.54 -31.50 -31.61
CA GLN A 504 -19.65 -32.29 -32.12
C GLN A 504 -20.46 -31.46 -33.15
N GLN A 505 -21.56 -32.00 -33.68
CA GLN A 505 -22.32 -31.33 -34.76
C GLN A 505 -22.75 -29.91 -34.41
N ASP A 506 -23.32 -29.71 -33.22
CA ASP A 506 -23.84 -28.42 -32.71
C ASP A 506 -23.38 -28.11 -31.28
N SER A 507 -22.39 -28.83 -30.76
CA SER A 507 -21.88 -28.64 -29.40
C SER A 507 -20.38 -28.88 -29.34
N SER A 508 -19.75 -28.48 -28.24
CA SER A 508 -18.36 -28.80 -27.98
C SER A 508 -18.11 -29.08 -26.52
N VAL A 509 -17.11 -29.92 -26.27
CA VAL A 509 -16.52 -30.13 -24.95
C VAL A 509 -15.07 -29.67 -25.00
N ILE A 510 -14.65 -28.84 -24.06
CA ILE A 510 -13.25 -28.48 -23.89
C ILE A 510 -12.75 -29.01 -22.55
N LYS A 511 -11.63 -29.73 -22.60
CA LYS A 511 -10.85 -30.12 -21.43
C LYS A 511 -9.61 -29.26 -21.37
N ILE A 512 -9.34 -28.65 -20.23
CA ILE A 512 -8.17 -27.79 -19.99
C ILE A 512 -7.36 -28.39 -18.85
N GLN A 513 -6.06 -28.53 -19.06
CA GLN A 513 -5.08 -28.93 -18.06
C GLN A 513 -4.22 -27.71 -17.70
N VAL A 514 -4.15 -27.41 -16.41
CA VAL A 514 -3.24 -26.40 -15.87
C VAL A 514 -2.25 -27.11 -14.97
N LYS A 515 -0.97 -26.84 -15.15
CA LYS A 515 0.12 -27.30 -14.30
C LYS A 515 0.87 -26.09 -13.78
N GLN A 516 1.03 -25.97 -12.48
CA GLN A 516 1.97 -25.01 -11.90
C GLN A 516 3.34 -25.67 -11.82
N MET A 517 4.31 -25.12 -12.55
CA MET A 517 5.59 -25.76 -12.85
C MET A 517 6.72 -25.36 -11.90
N GLN A 518 6.50 -24.35 -11.04
CA GLN A 518 7.49 -23.97 -10.05
C GLN A 518 7.82 -25.14 -9.10
N GLU A 519 9.09 -25.22 -8.68
CA GLU A 519 9.60 -26.33 -7.87
C GLU A 519 8.93 -26.39 -6.48
N PRO A 520 8.42 -27.56 -6.06
CA PRO A 520 7.86 -27.77 -4.73
C PRO A 520 8.89 -27.44 -3.63
N GLY A 521 8.48 -26.62 -2.66
CA GLY A 521 9.34 -26.24 -1.52
C GLY A 521 10.10 -24.92 -1.69
N THR A 522 9.93 -24.22 -2.82
CA THR A 522 10.26 -22.79 -2.93
C THR A 522 9.19 -21.93 -2.22
N ASN A 523 9.45 -20.62 -2.03
CA ASN A 523 8.65 -19.67 -1.21
C ASN A 523 7.11 -19.85 -1.29
N ASN A 524 6.57 -20.24 -2.46
CA ASN A 524 5.20 -20.73 -2.63
C ASN A 524 5.16 -21.94 -3.57
N SER A 525 4.70 -23.10 -3.10
CA SER A 525 4.57 -24.31 -3.93
C SER A 525 3.39 -24.25 -4.91
N THR A 526 2.29 -23.56 -4.55
CA THR A 526 1.13 -23.33 -5.42
C THR A 526 0.52 -21.96 -5.15
N PHE A 527 -0.03 -21.35 -6.19
CA PHE A 527 -0.79 -20.10 -6.16
C PHE A 527 -2.27 -20.39 -6.35
N LYS A 528 -3.13 -19.57 -5.74
CA LYS A 528 -4.57 -19.61 -5.99
C LYS A 528 -4.99 -18.32 -6.70
N MET A 529 -5.45 -18.43 -7.93
CA MET A 529 -6.02 -17.31 -8.69
C MET A 529 -7.08 -17.80 -9.68
N PRO A 530 -8.14 -17.01 -9.90
CA PRO A 530 -9.08 -17.26 -11.00
C PRO A 530 -8.40 -16.94 -12.33
N ILE A 531 -8.04 -17.94 -13.14
CA ILE A 531 -7.37 -17.70 -14.42
C ILE A 531 -8.41 -17.44 -15.52
N PRO A 532 -8.45 -16.24 -16.13
CA PRO A 532 -9.38 -15.96 -17.21
C PRO A 532 -8.89 -16.57 -18.52
N VAL A 533 -9.74 -17.35 -19.19
CA VAL A 533 -9.46 -17.94 -20.51
C VAL A 533 -10.51 -17.49 -21.53
N LEU A 534 -10.07 -16.78 -22.56
CA LEU A 534 -10.92 -16.34 -23.67
C LEU A 534 -11.08 -17.47 -24.68
N LEU A 535 -12.33 -17.88 -24.93
CA LEU A 535 -12.69 -18.86 -25.94
C LEU A 535 -13.40 -18.17 -27.09
N ASN A 536 -12.95 -18.44 -28.32
CA ASN A 536 -13.63 -18.01 -29.53
C ASN A 536 -14.47 -19.18 -30.07
N PHE A 537 -15.64 -18.89 -30.62
CA PHE A 537 -16.49 -19.87 -31.30
C PHE A 537 -16.39 -19.72 -32.82
N GLN A 538 -16.70 -20.79 -33.55
CA GLN A 538 -16.65 -20.81 -35.02
C GLN A 538 -17.67 -19.88 -35.68
N ASP A 539 -18.70 -19.44 -34.95
CA ASP A 539 -19.70 -18.47 -35.42
C ASP A 539 -19.24 -17.00 -35.29
N GLY A 540 -18.02 -16.77 -34.79
CA GLY A 540 -17.44 -15.45 -34.56
C GLY A 540 -17.81 -14.82 -33.22
N SER A 541 -18.62 -15.48 -32.38
CA SER A 541 -18.83 -15.07 -30.98
C SER A 541 -17.70 -15.55 -30.07
N ASP A 542 -17.60 -14.98 -28.87
CA ASP A 542 -16.63 -15.37 -27.86
C ASP A 542 -17.28 -15.57 -26.48
N THR A 543 -16.50 -16.11 -25.55
CA THR A 543 -16.85 -16.15 -24.12
C THR A 543 -15.60 -16.19 -23.26
N LEU A 544 -15.70 -15.67 -22.03
CA LEU A 544 -14.66 -15.77 -21.03
C LEU A 544 -15.04 -16.84 -20.01
N ILE A 545 -14.22 -17.86 -19.86
CA ILE A 545 -14.31 -18.80 -18.74
C ILE A 545 -13.25 -18.48 -17.69
N THR A 546 -13.46 -18.96 -16.48
CA THR A 546 -12.53 -18.77 -15.37
C THR A 546 -12.16 -20.11 -14.76
N LEU A 547 -10.86 -20.36 -14.63
CA LEU A 547 -10.31 -21.55 -14.00
C LEU A 547 -9.94 -21.20 -12.56
N ASP A 548 -10.65 -21.73 -11.56
CA ASP A 548 -10.27 -21.61 -10.15
C ASP A 548 -9.13 -22.60 -9.84
N ASP A 549 -7.94 -22.24 -10.30
CA ASP A 549 -6.73 -23.03 -10.12
C ASP A 549 -6.15 -22.81 -8.73
N SER A 550 -5.82 -23.91 -8.06
CA SER A 550 -5.27 -23.89 -6.69
C SER A 550 -4.27 -25.01 -6.42
N LEU A 551 -3.98 -25.82 -7.44
CA LEU A 551 -3.34 -27.11 -7.33
C LEU A 551 -2.14 -27.18 -8.28
N GLN A 552 -1.15 -28.00 -7.97
CA GLN A 552 0.03 -28.14 -8.83
C GLN A 552 -0.33 -28.68 -10.22
N TYR A 553 -1.39 -29.49 -10.32
CA TYR A 553 -1.96 -29.96 -11.58
C TYR A 553 -3.48 -30.05 -11.44
N GLN A 554 -4.24 -29.41 -12.32
CA GLN A 554 -5.70 -29.38 -12.27
C GLN A 554 -6.30 -29.52 -13.68
N VAL A 555 -7.41 -30.27 -13.79
CA VAL A 555 -8.15 -30.45 -15.04
C VAL A 555 -9.54 -29.84 -14.93
N PHE A 556 -9.91 -29.02 -15.90
CA PHE A 556 -11.21 -28.35 -16.00
C PHE A 556 -11.94 -28.82 -17.25
N ASN A 557 -13.26 -28.98 -17.15
CA ASN A 557 -14.09 -29.45 -18.26
C ASN A 557 -15.29 -28.51 -18.43
N PHE A 558 -15.51 -28.03 -19.65
CA PHE A 558 -16.64 -27.15 -19.98
C PHE A 558 -17.38 -27.67 -21.23
N ASN A 559 -18.68 -27.45 -21.26
CA ASN A 559 -19.55 -27.85 -22.37
C ASN A 559 -20.23 -26.60 -22.95
N PHE A 560 -20.36 -26.53 -24.27
CA PHE A 560 -21.02 -25.43 -24.96
C PHE A 560 -21.94 -25.96 -26.05
N GLU A 561 -23.07 -25.28 -26.26
CA GLU A 561 -24.02 -25.54 -27.38
C GLU A 561 -23.55 -24.83 -28.67
N LYS A 562 -22.23 -24.73 -28.84
CA LYS A 562 -21.56 -24.12 -29.99
C LYS A 562 -20.23 -24.81 -30.21
N LYS A 563 -19.69 -24.71 -31.43
CA LYS A 563 -18.34 -25.19 -31.74
C LYS A 563 -17.29 -24.18 -31.33
N ILE A 564 -16.31 -24.63 -30.56
CA ILE A 564 -15.15 -23.82 -30.18
C ILE A 564 -14.17 -23.75 -31.36
N GLN A 565 -13.67 -22.55 -31.62
CA GLN A 565 -12.45 -22.33 -32.39
C GLN A 565 -11.26 -22.61 -31.46
N GLU A 566 -10.31 -23.44 -31.92
CA GLU A 566 -9.15 -23.83 -31.11
C GLU A 566 -8.43 -22.62 -30.49
N ILE A 567 -7.89 -22.81 -29.27
CA ILE A 567 -7.16 -21.76 -28.54
C ILE A 567 -5.77 -21.62 -29.16
N GLN A 568 -5.60 -20.63 -30.02
CA GLN A 568 -4.40 -20.49 -30.84
C GLN A 568 -3.25 -19.72 -30.17
N SER A 569 -3.52 -18.94 -29.13
CA SER A 569 -2.51 -18.11 -28.45
C SER A 569 -2.49 -18.33 -26.94
N LEU A 570 -1.31 -18.13 -26.34
CA LEU A 570 -1.16 -17.98 -24.90
C LEU A 570 -1.87 -16.72 -24.38
N ASP A 571 -2.14 -15.72 -25.22
CA ASP A 571 -2.86 -14.51 -24.81
C ASP A 571 -4.32 -14.79 -24.45
N ASN A 572 -4.89 -15.86 -25.00
CA ASN A 572 -6.20 -16.35 -24.58
C ASN A 572 -6.17 -16.84 -23.13
N PHE A 573 -5.04 -17.38 -22.65
CA PHE A 573 -4.83 -17.81 -21.28
C PHE A 573 -4.28 -16.65 -20.45
N ASN A 574 -4.84 -16.41 -19.26
CA ASN A 574 -4.60 -15.15 -18.53
C ASN A 574 -4.99 -13.94 -19.41
N ASN A 575 -6.18 -13.99 -20.01
CA ASN A 575 -6.67 -12.98 -20.95
C ASN A 575 -6.58 -11.56 -20.39
N LYS A 576 -5.97 -10.64 -21.14
CA LYS A 576 -5.67 -9.25 -20.72
C LYS A 576 -4.75 -9.17 -19.49
N GLU A 577 -3.90 -10.18 -19.33
CA GLU A 577 -2.79 -10.22 -18.39
C GLU A 577 -3.16 -9.92 -16.94
N LYS A 578 -4.26 -10.54 -16.49
CA LYS A 578 -4.84 -10.28 -15.16
C LYS A 578 -4.02 -10.80 -13.98
N ILE A 579 -3.08 -11.70 -14.24
CA ILE A 579 -2.25 -12.37 -13.24
C ILE A 579 -0.78 -12.19 -13.63
N LEU A 580 0.05 -11.79 -12.67
CA LEU A 580 1.50 -11.78 -12.80
C LEU A 580 2.01 -13.23 -12.81
N CYS A 581 2.34 -13.76 -13.99
CA CYS A 581 2.79 -15.14 -14.17
C CYS A 581 3.66 -15.30 -15.41
N THR A 582 4.36 -16.43 -15.51
CA THR A 582 4.81 -16.97 -16.79
C THR A 582 3.81 -18.01 -17.28
N LYS A 583 3.69 -18.16 -18.61
CA LYS A 583 2.74 -19.10 -19.23
C LYS A 583 3.38 -19.78 -20.43
N SER A 584 3.15 -21.08 -20.58
CA SER A 584 3.64 -21.87 -21.71
C SER A 584 2.63 -22.96 -22.10
N PHE A 585 2.66 -23.38 -23.37
CA PHE A 585 1.96 -24.57 -23.78
C PHE A 585 2.72 -25.81 -23.32
N ILE A 586 2.01 -26.77 -22.73
CA ILE A 586 2.55 -28.10 -22.43
C ILE A 586 1.88 -29.16 -23.29
N GLN A 587 2.46 -30.36 -23.33
CA GLN A 587 1.84 -31.49 -24.00
C GLN A 587 0.59 -31.94 -23.23
N TYR A 588 -0.54 -32.04 -23.93
CA TYR A 588 -1.76 -32.60 -23.34
C TYR A 588 -1.53 -34.06 -22.95
N ASN A 589 -1.80 -34.40 -21.69
CA ASN A 589 -1.67 -35.77 -21.20
C ASN A 589 -3.05 -36.45 -21.20
N ASP A 590 -3.26 -37.44 -22.07
CA ASP A 590 -4.50 -38.23 -22.10
C ASP A 590 -4.64 -39.15 -20.88
N ALA A 591 -3.55 -39.42 -20.16
CA ALA A 591 -3.65 -40.01 -18.83
C ALA A 591 -4.08 -38.90 -17.86
N GLU A 592 -5.35 -38.93 -17.44
CA GLU A 592 -5.75 -38.27 -16.20
C GLU A 592 -4.84 -38.85 -15.11
N GLU A 593 -3.92 -38.07 -14.54
CA GLU A 593 -3.28 -38.48 -13.29
C GLU A 593 -4.38 -38.56 -12.23
N LYS A 594 -4.81 -39.77 -11.92
CA LYS A 594 -5.93 -39.97 -11.00
C LYS A 594 -5.39 -39.87 -9.59
N LEU A 595 -6.20 -39.34 -8.70
CA LEU A 595 -5.93 -39.43 -7.26
C LEU A 595 -5.77 -40.90 -6.79
N GLU A 596 -6.29 -41.85 -7.59
CA GLU A 596 -6.15 -43.31 -7.43
C GLU A 596 -4.69 -43.80 -7.58
N ASP A 597 -3.81 -43.02 -8.21
CA ASP A 597 -2.37 -43.33 -8.28
C ASP A 597 -1.65 -43.01 -6.96
N ASP A 598 -2.20 -42.09 -6.16
CA ASP A 598 -1.69 -41.65 -4.86
C ASP A 598 -2.44 -42.28 -3.66
N MET A 599 -3.70 -42.74 -3.89
CA MET A 599 -4.57 -43.45 -2.94
C MET A 599 -5.08 -44.78 -3.50
N GLU A 600 -4.73 -45.87 -2.82
CA GLU A 600 -5.21 -47.21 -3.09
C GLU A 600 -6.37 -47.60 -2.15
N GLN A 601 -7.15 -48.62 -2.55
CA GLN A 601 -8.15 -49.31 -1.70
C GLN A 601 -9.24 -48.42 -1.08
N ILE A 602 -9.65 -47.35 -1.77
CA ILE A 602 -10.67 -46.45 -1.24
C ILE A 602 -12.06 -47.10 -1.17
N SER A 603 -12.70 -47.03 -0.01
CA SER A 603 -14.06 -47.51 0.21
C SER A 603 -14.80 -46.67 1.25
N ILE A 604 -16.12 -46.65 1.16
CA ILE A 604 -17.00 -45.97 2.12
C ILE A 604 -17.85 -47.04 2.77
N SER A 605 -17.73 -47.21 4.08
CA SER A 605 -18.42 -48.25 4.82
C SER A 605 -19.04 -47.73 6.12
N PRO A 606 -20.31 -48.04 6.41
CA PRO A 606 -21.27 -48.71 5.53
C PRO A 606 -21.71 -47.79 4.37
N ASN A 607 -22.11 -48.36 3.23
CA ASN A 607 -22.75 -47.64 2.13
C ASN A 607 -23.75 -48.61 1.46
N PRO A 608 -25.06 -48.52 1.76
CA PRO A 608 -25.73 -47.35 2.32
C PRO A 608 -25.44 -47.09 3.81
N CYS A 609 -25.44 -45.82 4.21
CA CYS A 609 -25.16 -45.34 5.58
C CYS A 609 -26.41 -44.69 6.21
N VAL A 610 -26.44 -44.61 7.54
CA VAL A 610 -27.58 -44.05 8.30
C VAL A 610 -27.16 -42.77 9.02
N ASN A 611 -26.26 -42.89 9.99
CA ASN A 611 -25.82 -41.79 10.85
C ASN A 611 -24.36 -41.42 10.67
N ASP A 612 -23.55 -42.33 10.15
CA ASP A 612 -22.14 -42.12 9.88
C ASP A 612 -21.66 -42.99 8.72
N ALA A 613 -20.51 -42.61 8.17
CA ALA A 613 -19.75 -43.42 7.24
C ALA A 613 -18.27 -43.27 7.55
N VAL A 614 -17.48 -44.33 7.33
CA VAL A 614 -16.02 -44.29 7.40
C VAL A 614 -15.46 -44.39 5.99
N ILE A 615 -14.61 -43.43 5.63
CA ILE A 615 -13.85 -43.43 4.39
C ILE A 615 -12.55 -44.15 4.69
N ASN A 616 -12.43 -45.39 4.21
CA ASN A 616 -11.21 -46.18 4.33
C ASN A 616 -10.37 -46.00 3.07
N PHE A 617 -9.07 -45.82 3.23
CA PHE A 617 -8.13 -45.74 2.12
C PHE A 617 -6.73 -46.15 2.55
N SER A 618 -5.85 -46.35 1.58
CA SER A 618 -4.41 -46.47 1.82
C SER A 618 -3.62 -45.56 0.89
N ASN A 619 -2.48 -45.06 1.34
CA ASN A 619 -1.57 -44.25 0.54
C ASN A 619 -0.16 -44.81 0.61
N LYS A 620 0.57 -44.71 -0.51
CA LYS A 620 1.91 -45.27 -0.68
C LYS A 620 3.02 -44.34 -0.19
N TYR A 621 2.76 -43.03 -0.21
CA TYR A 621 3.69 -41.97 0.21
C TYR A 621 2.99 -41.00 1.17
N PRO A 622 3.74 -40.25 2.00
CA PRO A 622 3.15 -39.22 2.85
C PRO A 622 2.41 -38.19 1.98
N ASN A 623 1.08 -38.10 2.14
CA ASN A 623 0.20 -37.32 1.26
C ASN A 623 -0.86 -36.58 2.09
N SER A 624 -1.31 -35.43 1.59
CA SER A 624 -2.40 -34.65 2.22
C SER A 624 -3.74 -34.93 1.55
N PHE A 625 -4.75 -35.32 2.32
CA PHE A 625 -6.10 -35.62 1.81
C PHE A 625 -7.21 -34.87 2.55
N GLY A 626 -8.10 -34.24 1.80
CA GLY A 626 -9.34 -33.61 2.25
C GLY A 626 -10.57 -34.31 1.69
N PHE A 627 -11.73 -34.10 2.34
CA PHE A 627 -12.96 -34.81 2.00
C PHE A 627 -14.16 -33.86 2.06
N VAL A 628 -14.88 -33.71 0.95
CA VAL A 628 -16.04 -32.81 0.84
C VAL A 628 -17.26 -33.61 0.39
N LEU A 629 -18.38 -33.47 1.09
CA LEU A 629 -19.64 -34.13 0.77
C LEU A 629 -20.60 -33.13 0.14
N TYR A 630 -21.12 -33.47 -1.03
CA TYR A 630 -22.07 -32.69 -1.80
C TYR A 630 -23.44 -33.36 -1.88
N ASN A 631 -24.51 -32.55 -1.97
CA ASN A 631 -25.82 -33.02 -2.36
C ASN A 631 -25.94 -33.18 -3.90
N ILE A 632 -27.10 -33.63 -4.38
CA ILE A 632 -27.36 -33.79 -5.83
C ILE A 632 -27.38 -32.47 -6.61
N LEU A 633 -27.50 -31.33 -5.94
CA LEU A 633 -27.48 -29.99 -6.55
C LEU A 633 -26.06 -29.39 -6.56
N GLY A 634 -25.07 -30.09 -6.01
CA GLY A 634 -23.68 -29.61 -5.94
C GLY A 634 -23.39 -28.69 -4.75
N GLU A 635 -24.28 -28.59 -3.77
CA GLU A 635 -24.07 -27.80 -2.56
C GLU A 635 -23.26 -28.59 -1.54
N ILE A 636 -22.32 -27.92 -0.84
CA ILE A 636 -21.50 -28.52 0.21
C ILE A 636 -22.36 -28.77 1.45
N ILE A 637 -22.40 -30.02 1.91
CA ILE A 637 -23.08 -30.42 3.15
C ILE A 637 -22.10 -30.53 4.31
N SER A 638 -20.90 -31.05 4.05
CA SER A 638 -19.88 -31.28 5.06
C SER A 638 -18.51 -31.28 4.40
N GLU A 639 -17.51 -30.76 5.09
CA GLU A 639 -16.12 -30.82 4.63
C GLU A 639 -15.18 -31.20 5.77
N LYS A 640 -14.07 -31.83 5.40
CA LYS A 640 -12.88 -31.99 6.23
C LYS A 640 -11.69 -31.43 5.45
N ILE A 641 -11.07 -30.44 6.07
CA ILE A 641 -9.84 -29.79 5.60
C ILE A 641 -8.76 -30.85 5.36
N PRO A 642 -7.92 -30.71 4.31
CA PRO A 642 -6.82 -31.62 4.07
C PRO A 642 -5.94 -31.84 5.30
N MET A 643 -5.68 -33.10 5.63
CA MET A 643 -4.73 -33.51 6.67
C MET A 643 -3.63 -34.37 6.07
N ASN A 644 -2.44 -34.34 6.67
CA ASN A 644 -1.33 -35.19 6.26
C ASN A 644 -1.52 -36.61 6.79
N TYR A 645 -1.38 -37.59 5.90
CA TYR A 645 -1.46 -39.02 6.21
C TYR A 645 -0.13 -39.68 5.85
N GLU A 646 0.47 -40.35 6.83
CA GLU A 646 1.65 -41.20 6.61
C GLU A 646 1.33 -42.40 5.71
N PRO A 647 2.31 -43.04 5.06
CA PRO A 647 2.07 -44.26 4.29
C PRO A 647 1.39 -45.34 5.13
N GLY A 648 0.29 -45.91 4.63
CA GLY A 648 -0.46 -46.92 5.37
C GLY A 648 -1.96 -46.89 5.11
N LYS A 649 -2.73 -47.55 5.97
CA LYS A 649 -4.20 -47.60 5.93
C LYS A 649 -4.79 -46.59 6.91
N HIS A 650 -5.80 -45.86 6.46
CA HIS A 650 -6.45 -44.80 7.21
C HIS A 650 -7.97 -44.93 7.14
N GLY A 651 -8.64 -44.39 8.16
CA GLY A 651 -10.09 -44.35 8.26
C GLY A 651 -10.57 -43.00 8.76
N VAL A 652 -11.33 -42.28 7.93
CA VAL A 652 -11.86 -40.96 8.26
C VAL A 652 -13.36 -41.05 8.43
N ARG A 653 -13.85 -40.82 9.66
CA ARG A 653 -15.28 -40.86 9.97
C ARG A 653 -15.97 -39.54 9.59
N MET A 654 -17.12 -39.65 8.93
CA MET A 654 -18.06 -38.56 8.65
C MET A 654 -19.33 -38.71 9.48
N ASP A 655 -19.80 -37.61 10.08
CA ASP A 655 -21.08 -37.55 10.78
C ASP A 655 -22.18 -37.12 9.79
N LEU A 656 -23.20 -37.96 9.65
CA LEU A 656 -24.28 -37.80 8.67
C LEU A 656 -25.66 -37.63 9.35
N ARG A 657 -25.70 -37.46 10.68
CA ARG A 657 -26.95 -37.40 11.46
C ARG A 657 -27.91 -36.30 11.04
N ASN A 658 -27.42 -35.20 10.46
CA ASN A 658 -28.24 -34.09 9.99
C ASN A 658 -28.35 -33.98 8.46
N VAL A 659 -27.86 -35.00 7.73
CA VAL A 659 -27.90 -35.02 6.25
C VAL A 659 -29.18 -35.69 5.74
N ALA A 660 -29.79 -35.18 4.66
CA ALA A 660 -31.02 -35.76 4.11
C ALA A 660 -30.82 -37.20 3.58
N SER A 661 -31.88 -38.00 3.51
CA SER A 661 -31.85 -39.30 2.81
C SER A 661 -31.66 -39.11 1.31
N GLY A 662 -30.94 -40.02 0.66
CA GLY A 662 -30.75 -40.02 -0.79
C GLY A 662 -29.28 -40.13 -1.23
N PRO A 663 -29.04 -40.04 -2.54
CA PRO A 663 -27.70 -40.05 -3.10
C PRO A 663 -26.95 -38.75 -2.80
N HIS A 664 -25.69 -38.88 -2.43
CA HIS A 664 -24.73 -37.82 -2.15
C HIS A 664 -23.41 -38.14 -2.85
N PHE A 665 -22.54 -37.14 -2.99
CA PHE A 665 -21.24 -37.30 -3.65
C PHE A 665 -20.12 -36.86 -2.72
N LEU A 666 -19.22 -37.77 -2.41
CA LEU A 666 -17.98 -37.50 -1.69
C LEU A 666 -16.88 -37.16 -2.69
N THR A 667 -16.32 -35.97 -2.62
CA THR A 667 -15.09 -35.58 -3.30
C THR A 667 -13.92 -35.72 -2.34
N ILE A 668 -12.95 -36.55 -2.69
CA ILE A 668 -11.63 -36.63 -2.05
C ILE A 668 -10.67 -35.72 -2.82
N ILE A 669 -9.89 -34.93 -2.11
CA ILE A 669 -8.94 -33.96 -2.66
C ILE A 669 -7.56 -34.27 -2.09
N GLY A 670 -6.50 -34.29 -2.89
CA GLY A 670 -5.15 -34.55 -2.40
C GLY A 670 -4.08 -34.53 -3.49
N ASN A 671 -2.88 -34.04 -3.17
CA ASN A 671 -1.78 -33.82 -4.13
C ASN A 671 -2.23 -33.13 -5.43
N GLY A 672 -3.12 -32.15 -5.32
CA GLY A 672 -3.65 -31.45 -6.48
C GLY A 672 -4.69 -32.19 -7.32
N LYS A 673 -5.04 -33.43 -6.96
CA LYS A 673 -6.00 -34.24 -7.71
C LYS A 673 -7.35 -34.29 -6.98
N ARG A 674 -8.40 -34.74 -7.66
CA ARG A 674 -9.74 -34.98 -7.09
C ARG A 674 -10.28 -36.34 -7.50
N MET A 675 -11.03 -36.98 -6.61
CA MET A 675 -11.76 -38.23 -6.89
C MET A 675 -13.16 -38.16 -6.29
N ASN A 676 -14.18 -38.61 -7.02
CA ASN A 676 -15.56 -38.63 -6.55
C ASN A 676 -16.05 -40.05 -6.24
N LYS A 677 -16.79 -40.23 -5.15
CA LYS A 677 -17.45 -41.48 -4.76
C LYS A 677 -18.90 -41.21 -4.36
N ARG A 678 -19.80 -42.10 -4.77
CA ARG A 678 -21.21 -42.00 -4.39
C ARG A 678 -21.44 -42.50 -2.97
N VAL A 679 -22.14 -41.72 -2.16
CA VAL A 679 -22.60 -42.07 -0.81
C VAL A 679 -24.11 -42.17 -0.83
N MET A 680 -24.69 -43.24 -0.30
CA MET A 680 -26.14 -43.41 -0.21
C MET A 680 -26.56 -43.36 1.25
N ILE A 681 -27.44 -42.42 1.60
CA ILE A 681 -27.92 -42.22 2.97
C ILE A 681 -29.37 -42.70 3.06
N VAL A 682 -29.66 -43.60 4.01
CA VAL A 682 -31.00 -44.14 4.28
C VAL A 682 -31.37 -43.83 5.72
N LYS A 683 -32.31 -42.91 5.91
CA LYS A 683 -32.95 -42.62 7.20
C LYS A 683 -34.38 -43.12 7.25
#